data_AF-A0A238JLW1-F1
#
_entry.id   AF-A0A238JLW1-F1
#
_cell.length_a   1.000
_cell.length_b   1.000
_cell.length_c   1.000
_cell.angle_alpha   90.00
_cell.angle_beta   90.00
_cell.angle_gamma   90.00
#
_symmetry.space_group_name_H-M   'P 1'
#
loop_
_entity.id
_entity.type
_entity.pdbx_description
1 polymer ?
#
loop_
_entity_poly.entity_id
_entity_poly.type
_entity_poly.pdbx_seq_one_letter_code
_entity_poly.pdbx_strand_id
1 'polypeptide(L)'
;MVKTLQHMNLSQVYPAVLADFNLNTCGDPDCGNFGVAPDFTIPVFKGKNAAQRKQAAAASIPALTTGLGSYTMSSDDHHPRISEVFEYAGDPVGWDDGRSMECGHQRGNSICNISFAVLSNEHFLEEYYRLLLAGGCLEGPVCGACGARYLENPDEFIFNGTHGKLAPGGNRRKAKPSGFRIIHRPCKGKPGARLSVSLDHQAQKELRDNVRILRCIVNGDSITTMRRVLADPDTGKQIGVSRLYSRVFWLEKTLLAFERAKLKEWKQRVEASDRFSHMRIALDDVTISVNWESRFDRRLTPLQFSVSADIRSGYVFRIDANFDPNVDPVEFIQEHYLDDTGQPTNLRQHYSQKSGVTFTAPKMQFQRPSGRLDEAMLFASAEGRWRVFSERVQNAYEKTVNAGFALPPEAQEKIAEADDKRYQLDQIRQGYFGFHDTDRDFRGSFNGSVVKPTYTKAAHLACLRDMLPKGKITLVGEQEATMVRVVPHVFRDMINEDMFEWFVISFDKEVSAPKSKERMARFTEGLEAFKERARAKLGDDISDRELLEHYCTKRMSTACIEGRNGTKYSHAIPNFQSRQFPQVWIKTPAQYFGETQKVVGFPVLRKKYRDPLKKLAFDQKVHDPELRAALTRRALKATIQPVSTFMSSLRHRTSPSKRAGGKGARTGPAYINGAVFNPAVLMAFLNIFRVYYNWFEARQYKGPGAAAGSESPVPAGMSSIRIPGTKESLEVPKMATTAPVMLTPAMRLGADPEKPNGRPRKAPDPRRVLYRPWLYHGTPLWRKFENR
;
A
#
# COMPACT_ATOMS: atom_id res chain seq x y z
N MET A 1 40.47 -13.12 -13.71
CA MET A 1 40.46 -11.78 -13.07
C MET A 1 39.22 -11.08 -13.61
N VAL A 2 38.23 -10.77 -12.77
CA VAL A 2 36.97 -10.18 -13.23
C VAL A 2 37.21 -8.69 -13.54
N LYS A 3 36.90 -8.25 -14.77
CA LYS A 3 37.02 -6.84 -15.14
C LYS A 3 35.89 -6.02 -14.50
N THR A 4 36.15 -4.77 -14.17
CA THR A 4 35.11 -3.85 -13.67
C THR A 4 34.61 -2.93 -14.79
N LEU A 5 33.35 -2.53 -14.73
CA LEU A 5 32.78 -1.58 -15.68
C LEU A 5 33.50 -0.22 -15.64
N GLN A 6 33.49 0.46 -16.78
CA GLN A 6 33.89 1.85 -16.87
C GLN A 6 33.04 2.72 -15.93
N HIS A 7 33.69 3.64 -15.22
CA HIS A 7 33.05 4.47 -14.22
C HIS A 7 31.96 5.37 -14.83
N MET A 8 30.73 5.23 -14.33
CA MET A 8 29.59 6.09 -14.68
C MET A 8 29.48 7.26 -13.72
N ASN A 9 29.19 8.45 -14.26
CA ASN A 9 28.93 9.65 -13.48
C ASN A 9 27.44 9.80 -13.20
N LEU A 10 27.11 10.44 -12.08
CA LEU A 10 25.72 10.70 -11.68
C LEU A 10 24.90 11.38 -12.78
N SER A 11 25.46 12.35 -13.52
CA SER A 11 24.76 13.05 -14.60
C SER A 11 24.35 12.15 -15.77
N GLN A 12 24.94 10.96 -15.90
CA GLN A 12 24.65 10.01 -16.98
C GLN A 12 23.53 9.04 -16.60
N VAL A 13 23.33 8.82 -15.29
CA VAL A 13 22.42 7.79 -14.76
C VAL A 13 21.33 8.38 -13.87
N TYR A 14 21.34 9.68 -13.59
CA TYR A 14 20.33 10.30 -12.75
C TYR A 14 18.95 10.17 -13.39
N PRO A 15 17.95 9.63 -12.66
CA PRO A 15 16.61 9.45 -13.19
C PRO A 15 15.96 10.78 -13.61
N ALA A 16 15.11 10.73 -14.63
CA ALA A 16 14.38 11.91 -15.08
C ALA A 16 13.60 12.54 -13.90
N VAL A 17 13.69 13.87 -13.78
CA VAL A 17 12.93 14.61 -12.76
C VAL A 17 11.50 14.76 -13.25
N LEU A 18 10.55 14.26 -12.48
CA LEU A 18 9.13 14.41 -12.74
C LEU A 18 8.60 15.56 -11.88
N ALA A 19 7.68 16.35 -12.42
CA ALA A 19 7.28 17.64 -11.84
C ALA A 19 6.77 17.52 -10.38
N ASP A 20 5.98 16.47 -10.09
CA ASP A 20 5.30 16.34 -8.81
C ASP A 20 6.08 15.52 -7.77
N PHE A 21 7.02 14.68 -8.21
CA PHE A 21 7.74 13.77 -7.32
C PHE A 21 9.17 13.52 -7.78
N ASN A 22 10.10 13.68 -6.84
CA ASN A 22 11.47 13.22 -7.01
C ASN A 22 11.90 12.44 -5.78
N LEU A 23 12.10 11.13 -5.95
CA LEU A 23 12.60 10.27 -4.88
C LEU A 23 14.11 10.44 -4.71
N ASN A 24 14.85 11.01 -5.65
CA ASN A 24 16.32 11.02 -5.63
C ASN A 24 16.92 12.35 -5.16
N THR A 25 16.43 12.83 -4.02
CA THR A 25 16.91 14.05 -3.34
C THR A 25 17.19 13.76 -1.87
N CYS A 26 17.85 14.67 -1.15
CA CYS A 26 18.01 14.55 0.28
C CYS A 26 16.65 14.48 0.99
N GLY A 27 16.52 13.58 1.97
CA GLY A 27 15.30 13.37 2.75
C GLY A 27 15.26 14.14 4.07
N ASP A 28 16.31 14.87 4.45
CA ASP A 28 16.34 15.66 5.70
C ASP A 28 15.63 17.00 5.55
N PRO A 29 14.49 17.23 6.23
CA PRO A 29 13.78 18.51 6.17
C PRO A 29 14.59 19.73 6.61
N ASP A 30 15.72 19.53 7.30
CA ASP A 30 16.60 20.61 7.77
C ASP A 30 17.85 20.81 6.88
N CYS A 31 17.95 20.09 5.78
CA CYS A 31 19.03 20.20 4.81
C CYS A 31 18.64 21.14 3.66
N GLY A 32 19.57 21.99 3.19
CA GLY A 32 19.31 22.87 2.04
C GLY A 32 19.09 22.10 0.73
N ASN A 33 19.52 20.82 0.67
CA ASN A 33 19.24 19.93 -0.45
C ASN A 33 17.92 19.16 -0.32
N PHE A 34 17.08 19.46 0.68
CA PHE A 34 15.78 18.81 0.83
C PHE A 34 14.88 19.08 -0.37
N GLY A 35 14.56 18.03 -1.13
CA GLY A 35 13.77 18.17 -2.35
C GLY A 35 14.48 18.82 -3.54
N VAL A 36 15.78 19.13 -3.42
CA VAL A 36 16.59 19.75 -4.47
C VAL A 36 17.33 18.67 -5.25
N ALA A 37 17.08 18.59 -6.55
CA ALA A 37 17.79 17.67 -7.45
C ALA A 37 19.27 18.07 -7.61
N PRO A 38 20.15 17.15 -8.04
CA PRO A 38 21.51 17.51 -8.40
C PRO A 38 21.56 18.58 -9.49
N ASP A 39 22.46 19.54 -9.32
CA ASP A 39 22.75 20.53 -10.35
C ASP A 39 24.05 20.18 -11.06
N PHE A 40 23.93 19.66 -12.29
CA PHE A 40 25.06 19.20 -13.09
C PHE A 40 25.82 20.33 -13.81
N THR A 41 25.35 21.58 -13.67
CA THR A 41 26.06 22.79 -14.15
C THR A 41 27.17 23.21 -13.18
N ILE A 42 27.07 22.81 -11.91
CA ILE A 42 28.08 23.13 -10.90
C ILE A 42 29.42 22.47 -11.27
N PRO A 43 30.53 23.22 -11.33
CA PRO A 43 31.83 22.66 -11.68
C PRO A 43 32.34 21.68 -10.63
N VAL A 44 32.85 20.53 -11.09
CA VAL A 44 33.48 19.51 -10.24
C VAL A 44 35.00 19.67 -10.30
N PHE A 45 35.64 19.92 -9.16
CA PHE A 45 37.09 20.12 -9.08
C PHE A 45 37.78 18.83 -8.62
N LYS A 46 38.68 18.29 -9.47
CA LYS A 46 39.50 17.09 -9.17
C LYS A 46 40.99 17.38 -9.44
N GLY A 47 41.89 16.69 -8.75
CA GLY A 47 43.35 16.78 -8.95
C GLY A 47 44.08 17.79 -8.05
N LYS A 48 45.34 18.09 -8.36
CA LYS A 48 46.16 19.06 -7.59
C LYS A 48 45.45 20.41 -7.48
N ASN A 49 45.57 21.04 -6.32
CA ASN A 49 44.97 22.34 -5.99
C ASN A 49 43.45 22.43 -6.20
N ALA A 50 42.72 21.31 -6.22
CA ALA A 50 41.26 21.30 -6.38
C ALA A 50 40.55 22.13 -5.31
N ALA A 51 41.03 22.09 -4.06
CA ALA A 51 40.48 22.89 -2.96
C ALA A 51 40.63 24.41 -3.21
N GLN A 52 41.82 24.86 -3.62
CA GLN A 52 42.09 26.26 -3.94
C GLN A 52 41.26 26.74 -5.15
N ARG A 53 41.16 25.92 -6.21
CA ARG A 53 40.31 26.24 -7.37
C ARG A 53 38.82 26.30 -7.02
N LYS A 54 38.36 25.37 -6.19
CA LYS A 54 36.98 25.39 -5.67
C LYS A 54 36.73 26.66 -4.86
N GLN A 55 37.67 27.06 -4.01
CA GLN A 55 37.56 28.28 -3.19
C GLN A 55 37.53 29.55 -4.05
N ALA A 56 38.35 29.62 -5.10
CA ALA A 56 38.32 30.74 -6.05
C ALA A 56 36.97 30.82 -6.79
N ALA A 57 36.45 29.69 -7.28
CA ALA A 57 35.16 29.63 -7.97
C ALA A 57 33.96 29.86 -7.05
N ALA A 58 34.10 29.55 -5.75
CA ALA A 58 33.05 29.76 -4.76
C ALA A 58 32.68 31.24 -4.56
N ALA A 59 33.57 32.17 -4.93
CA ALA A 59 33.28 33.61 -4.92
C ALA A 59 32.18 34.00 -5.92
N SER A 60 32.08 33.29 -7.06
CA SER A 60 31.07 33.54 -8.10
C SER A 60 29.95 32.52 -8.12
N ILE A 61 30.13 31.34 -7.52
CA ILE A 61 29.13 30.26 -7.47
C ILE A 61 28.84 29.89 -6.00
N PRO A 62 27.83 30.52 -5.37
CA PRO A 62 27.49 30.28 -3.96
C PRO A 62 27.15 28.82 -3.63
N ALA A 63 26.68 28.05 -4.61
CA ALA A 63 26.40 26.63 -4.48
C ALA A 63 27.66 25.79 -4.16
N LEU A 64 28.86 26.24 -4.54
CA LEU A 64 30.12 25.56 -4.21
C LEU A 64 30.48 25.66 -2.72
N THR A 65 30.07 26.75 -2.07
CA THR A 65 30.22 26.96 -0.62
C THR A 65 29.15 26.19 0.16
N THR A 66 27.89 26.33 -0.25
CA THR A 66 26.76 25.72 0.48
C THR A 66 26.60 24.24 0.19
N GLY A 67 27.17 23.73 -0.91
CA GLY A 67 26.89 22.38 -1.40
C GLY A 67 25.45 22.20 -1.89
N LEU A 68 24.77 23.29 -2.25
CA LEU A 68 23.43 23.24 -2.82
C LEU A 68 23.46 22.44 -4.14
N GLY A 69 22.58 21.46 -4.29
CA GLY A 69 22.56 20.55 -5.46
C GLY A 69 23.76 19.59 -5.54
N SER A 70 24.62 19.54 -4.53
CA SER A 70 25.79 18.65 -4.50
C SER A 70 25.44 17.25 -4.02
N TYR A 71 25.71 16.26 -4.87
CA TYR A 71 25.56 14.83 -4.55
C TYR A 71 26.72 14.03 -5.14
N THR A 72 27.16 13.02 -4.38
CA THR A 72 28.12 12.02 -4.85
C THR A 72 27.43 10.69 -5.03
N MET A 73 27.79 9.98 -6.10
CA MET A 73 27.31 8.62 -6.34
C MET A 73 28.37 7.61 -5.89
N SER A 74 27.95 6.55 -5.22
CA SER A 74 28.80 5.45 -4.81
C SER A 74 28.22 4.10 -5.27
N SER A 75 29.11 3.11 -5.40
CA SER A 75 28.77 1.69 -5.53
C SER A 75 29.04 0.95 -4.22
N ASP A 76 28.33 -0.16 -4.03
CA ASP A 76 28.75 -1.22 -3.13
C ASP A 76 29.71 -2.18 -3.85
N ASP A 77 30.99 -2.06 -3.55
CA ASP A 77 32.03 -2.88 -4.15
C ASP A 77 32.13 -4.29 -3.51
N HIS A 78 31.34 -4.59 -2.47
CA HIS A 78 31.40 -5.88 -1.77
C HIS A 78 30.54 -6.98 -2.42
N HIS A 79 29.52 -6.61 -3.19
CA HIS A 79 28.57 -7.55 -3.80
C HIS A 79 28.36 -7.27 -5.30
N PRO A 80 29.43 -7.26 -6.12
CA PRO A 80 29.28 -7.04 -7.55
C PRO A 80 28.52 -8.20 -8.20
N ARG A 81 27.60 -7.88 -9.11
CA ARG A 81 27.07 -8.84 -10.08
C ARG A 81 28.17 -9.20 -11.07
N ILE A 82 28.29 -10.48 -11.40
CA ILE A 82 29.26 -10.97 -12.38
C ILE A 82 28.47 -11.60 -13.52
N SER A 83 28.73 -11.17 -14.74
CA SER A 83 28.17 -11.79 -15.96
C SER A 83 29.27 -12.47 -16.75
N GLU A 84 28.95 -13.68 -17.25
CA GLU A 84 29.84 -14.52 -18.05
C GLU A 84 29.19 -14.93 -19.40
N VAL A 85 28.04 -14.33 -19.73
CA VAL A 85 27.25 -14.65 -20.92
C VAL A 85 27.16 -13.47 -21.90
N PHE A 86 26.66 -13.75 -23.10
CA PHE A 86 26.49 -12.78 -24.19
C PHE A 86 27.78 -12.02 -24.50
N GLU A 87 27.80 -10.69 -24.40
CA GLU A 87 28.98 -9.86 -24.66
C GLU A 87 30.15 -10.10 -23.70
N TYR A 88 29.92 -10.80 -22.58
CA TYR A 88 30.92 -11.11 -21.56
C TYR A 88 31.38 -12.58 -21.61
N ALA A 89 30.98 -13.33 -22.64
CA ALA A 89 31.42 -14.70 -22.84
C ALA A 89 32.94 -14.76 -23.02
N GLY A 90 33.62 -15.51 -22.15
CA GLY A 90 35.08 -15.66 -22.14
C GLY A 90 35.86 -14.51 -21.50
N ASP A 91 35.21 -13.40 -21.13
CA ASP A 91 35.81 -12.25 -20.44
C ASP A 91 34.84 -11.67 -19.39
N PRO A 92 34.72 -12.31 -18.20
CA PRO A 92 33.74 -11.94 -17.18
C PRO A 92 33.86 -10.50 -16.68
N VAL A 93 32.72 -9.82 -16.57
CA VAL A 93 32.64 -8.42 -16.10
C VAL A 93 31.76 -8.33 -14.84
N GLY A 94 32.28 -7.60 -13.86
CA GLY A 94 31.65 -7.33 -12.57
C GLY A 94 31.13 -5.89 -12.44
N TRP A 95 29.93 -5.70 -11.87
CA TRP A 95 29.39 -4.37 -11.55
C TRP A 95 28.43 -4.34 -10.37
N ASP A 96 28.34 -3.18 -9.72
CA ASP A 96 27.22 -2.88 -8.81
C ASP A 96 25.99 -2.44 -9.62
N ASP A 97 24.91 -3.21 -9.44
CA ASP A 97 23.61 -3.06 -10.07
C ASP A 97 22.71 -2.04 -9.38
N GLY A 98 22.98 -1.82 -8.09
CA GLY A 98 22.47 -0.69 -7.34
C GLY A 98 23.37 0.54 -7.55
N ARG A 99 22.85 1.71 -7.22
CA ARG A 99 23.67 2.89 -6.98
C ARG A 99 23.12 3.61 -5.78
N SER A 100 24.01 4.17 -4.98
CA SER A 100 23.65 5.03 -3.86
C SER A 100 24.09 6.46 -4.14
N MET A 101 23.33 7.41 -3.61
CA MET A 101 23.65 8.83 -3.63
C MET A 101 23.86 9.31 -2.21
N GLU A 102 24.87 10.15 -2.01
CA GLU A 102 25.15 10.80 -0.75
C GLU A 102 25.06 12.32 -0.90
N CYS A 103 24.37 12.96 0.06
CA CYS A 103 24.16 14.40 0.06
C CYS A 103 25.41 15.17 0.54
N GLY A 104 25.91 16.08 -0.31
CA GLY A 104 27.08 16.91 -0.03
C GLY A 104 26.78 18.32 0.50
N HIS A 105 25.56 18.62 0.95
CA HIS A 105 25.19 19.95 1.47
C HIS A 105 25.98 20.28 2.75
N GLN A 106 26.55 21.48 2.81
CA GLN A 106 27.25 22.01 3.97
C GLN A 106 26.30 22.83 4.86
N ARG A 107 26.20 22.45 6.14
CA ARG A 107 25.45 23.18 7.16
C ARG A 107 26.39 23.52 8.31
N GLY A 108 26.82 24.79 8.36
CA GLY A 108 27.90 25.22 9.25
C GLY A 108 29.17 24.42 8.96
N ASN A 109 29.77 23.84 10.00
CA ASN A 109 31.00 23.03 9.87
C ASN A 109 30.71 21.54 9.57
N SER A 110 29.48 21.18 9.26
CA SER A 110 29.07 19.77 9.04
C SER A 110 28.55 19.54 7.63
N ILE A 111 28.86 18.37 7.07
CA ILE A 111 28.27 17.90 5.81
C ILE A 111 27.10 16.97 6.14
N CYS A 112 26.06 17.02 5.31
CA CYS A 112 24.84 16.25 5.50
C CYS A 112 25.09 14.72 5.52
N ASN A 113 25.78 14.18 4.49
CA ASN A 113 26.18 12.77 4.36
C ASN A 113 25.03 11.76 4.44
N ILE A 114 23.80 12.17 4.13
CA ILE A 114 22.67 11.25 4.04
C ILE A 114 22.81 10.45 2.75
N SER A 115 22.94 9.14 2.90
CA SER A 115 23.07 8.18 1.80
C SER A 115 21.76 7.44 1.55
N PHE A 116 21.40 7.23 0.27
CA PHE A 116 20.20 6.53 -0.15
C PHE A 116 20.35 5.89 -1.52
N ALA A 117 19.67 4.76 -1.74
CA ALA A 117 19.62 4.10 -3.05
C ALA A 117 18.85 4.94 -4.08
N VAL A 118 19.35 4.93 -5.33
CA VAL A 118 18.72 5.54 -6.49
C VAL A 118 17.49 4.73 -6.92
N LEU A 119 16.38 5.42 -7.19
CA LEU A 119 15.10 4.85 -7.62
C LEU A 119 14.65 5.53 -8.91
N SER A 120 13.84 4.88 -9.73
CA SER A 120 13.24 5.53 -10.90
C SER A 120 11.97 6.27 -10.52
N ASN A 121 11.89 7.54 -10.91
CA ASN A 121 10.68 8.33 -10.73
C ASN A 121 9.56 7.81 -11.66
N GLU A 122 9.89 7.25 -12.83
CA GLU A 122 8.92 6.69 -13.77
C GLU A 122 8.28 5.41 -13.22
N HIS A 123 9.09 4.50 -12.66
CA HIS A 123 8.60 3.30 -11.98
C HIS A 123 7.69 3.63 -10.79
N PHE A 124 7.99 4.72 -10.08
CA PHE A 124 7.09 5.23 -9.04
C PHE A 124 5.76 5.72 -9.63
N LEU A 125 5.76 6.47 -10.74
CA LEU A 125 4.52 6.93 -11.36
C LEU A 125 3.68 5.78 -11.89
N GLU A 126 4.29 4.79 -12.53
CA GLU A 126 3.58 3.60 -13.00
C GLU A 126 2.86 2.89 -11.85
N GLU A 127 3.57 2.69 -10.74
CA GLU A 127 3.01 2.07 -9.53
C GLU A 127 1.94 2.95 -8.86
N TYR A 128 2.13 4.27 -8.84
CA TYR A 128 1.14 5.23 -8.38
C TYR A 128 -0.16 5.13 -9.17
N TYR A 129 -0.10 5.15 -10.51
CA TYR A 129 -1.29 5.03 -11.35
C TYR A 129 -1.96 3.66 -11.24
N ARG A 130 -1.16 2.58 -11.12
CA ARG A 130 -1.69 1.24 -10.86
C ARG A 130 -2.53 1.22 -9.58
N LEU A 131 -2.01 1.76 -8.47
CA LEU A 131 -2.75 1.81 -7.21
C LEU A 131 -3.92 2.80 -7.23
N LEU A 132 -3.76 3.97 -7.86
CA LEU A 132 -4.81 4.98 -7.99
C LEU A 132 -6.04 4.42 -8.72
N LEU A 133 -5.81 3.64 -9.78
CA LEU A 133 -6.84 3.05 -10.63
C LEU A 133 -7.25 1.64 -10.18
N ALA A 134 -6.72 1.15 -9.07
CA ALA A 134 -6.94 -0.19 -8.53
C ALA A 134 -6.70 -1.29 -9.60
N GLY A 135 -5.52 -1.27 -10.22
CA GLY A 135 -5.13 -2.22 -11.27
C GLY A 135 -5.99 -2.11 -12.53
N GLY A 136 -6.48 -0.91 -12.87
CA GLY A 136 -7.35 -0.68 -14.02
C GLY A 136 -8.85 -0.85 -13.74
N CYS A 137 -9.25 -1.33 -12.56
CA CYS A 137 -10.67 -1.49 -12.20
C CYS A 137 -11.46 -0.18 -12.31
N LEU A 138 -10.81 0.96 -12.04
CA LEU A 138 -11.43 2.28 -11.95
C LEU A 138 -11.08 3.22 -13.12
N GLU A 139 -10.45 2.69 -14.17
CA GLU A 139 -9.96 3.42 -15.36
C GLU A 139 -11.11 3.97 -16.22
N GLY A 140 -12.17 3.17 -16.41
CA GLY A 140 -13.28 3.55 -17.27
C GLY A 140 -12.92 3.54 -18.77
N PRO A 141 -13.80 4.10 -19.63
CA PRO A 141 -13.58 4.13 -21.08
C PRO A 141 -12.41 5.03 -21.48
N VAL A 142 -11.58 4.56 -22.41
CA VAL A 142 -10.41 5.28 -22.94
C VAL A 142 -10.50 5.40 -24.45
N CYS A 143 -10.13 6.56 -25.00
CA CYS A 143 -10.02 6.78 -26.43
C CYS A 143 -8.86 5.95 -27.01
N GLY A 144 -9.17 4.97 -27.87
CA GLY A 144 -8.14 4.12 -28.48
C GLY A 144 -7.21 4.85 -29.47
N ALA A 145 -7.51 6.10 -29.83
CA ALA A 145 -6.67 6.89 -30.73
C ALA A 145 -5.59 7.72 -30.01
N CYS A 146 -5.84 8.15 -28.78
CA CYS A 146 -4.94 9.08 -28.06
C CYS A 146 -4.76 8.78 -26.57
N GLY A 147 -5.45 7.77 -26.02
CA GLY A 147 -5.37 7.43 -24.60
C GLY A 147 -6.18 8.33 -23.66
N ALA A 148 -6.94 9.32 -24.16
CA ALA A 148 -7.74 10.18 -23.30
C ALA A 148 -8.81 9.38 -22.53
N ARG A 149 -8.88 9.58 -21.20
CA ARG A 149 -9.78 8.86 -20.29
C ARG A 149 -11.09 9.63 -20.10
N TYR A 150 -12.23 8.96 -20.30
CA TYR A 150 -13.56 9.58 -20.14
C TYR A 150 -13.81 10.10 -18.72
N LEU A 151 -13.29 9.40 -17.70
CA LEU A 151 -13.53 9.78 -16.31
C LEU A 151 -12.75 11.03 -15.86
N GLU A 152 -11.69 11.37 -16.57
CA GLU A 152 -10.88 12.57 -16.33
C GLU A 152 -11.45 13.76 -17.09
N ASN A 153 -11.78 13.57 -18.37
CA ASN A 153 -12.25 14.62 -19.27
C ASN A 153 -13.62 14.26 -19.90
N PRO A 154 -14.70 14.14 -19.10
CA PRO A 154 -15.99 13.68 -19.62
C PRO A 154 -16.58 14.60 -20.69
N ASP A 155 -16.25 15.91 -20.65
CA ASP A 155 -16.78 16.92 -21.56
C ASP A 155 -16.17 16.84 -22.98
N GLU A 156 -15.01 16.20 -23.13
CA GLU A 156 -14.41 15.91 -24.44
C GLU A 156 -15.15 14.80 -25.19
N PHE A 157 -16.00 14.02 -24.50
CA PHE A 157 -16.74 12.92 -25.09
C PHE A 157 -18.19 13.30 -25.36
N ILE A 158 -18.66 13.03 -26.59
CA ILE A 158 -20.04 13.29 -27.00
C ILE A 158 -20.81 12.00 -27.26
N PHE A 159 -22.09 11.99 -26.95
CA PHE A 159 -22.95 10.84 -27.24
C PHE A 159 -23.20 10.68 -28.74
N ASN A 160 -23.05 9.45 -29.23
CA ASN A 160 -23.24 9.08 -30.62
C ASN A 160 -24.20 7.88 -30.76
N GLY A 161 -25.35 7.97 -30.10
CA GLY A 161 -26.42 6.98 -30.14
C GLY A 161 -26.36 5.90 -29.07
N THR A 162 -27.23 4.89 -29.23
CA THR A 162 -27.37 3.76 -28.30
C THR A 162 -26.63 2.52 -28.79
N HIS A 163 -26.23 1.66 -27.87
CA HIS A 163 -25.62 0.37 -28.15
C HIS A 163 -26.53 -0.76 -27.64
N GLY A 164 -26.88 -1.71 -28.50
CA GLY A 164 -27.71 -2.87 -28.18
C GLY A 164 -29.09 -2.55 -27.59
N LYS A 165 -29.86 -3.60 -27.31
CA LYS A 165 -31.20 -3.52 -26.69
C LYS A 165 -31.32 -4.57 -25.59
N LEU A 166 -31.92 -4.21 -24.47
CA LEU A 166 -32.31 -5.17 -23.43
C LEU A 166 -33.64 -5.83 -23.83
N ALA A 167 -33.79 -7.12 -23.55
CA ALA A 167 -35.05 -7.82 -23.74
C ALA A 167 -36.16 -7.11 -22.93
N PRO A 168 -37.33 -6.86 -23.51
CA PRO A 168 -38.44 -6.24 -22.79
C PRO A 168 -38.85 -7.15 -21.62
N GLY A 169 -38.77 -6.64 -20.40
CA GLY A 169 -39.41 -7.29 -19.26
C GLY A 169 -40.92 -7.37 -19.53
N GLY A 170 -41.54 -8.49 -19.14
CA GLY A 170 -42.97 -8.74 -19.37
C GLY A 170 -43.84 -7.51 -19.08
N ASN A 171 -44.80 -7.27 -19.98
CA ASN A 171 -45.68 -6.11 -20.13
C ASN A 171 -45.10 -4.87 -20.85
N ARG A 172 -45.46 -4.72 -22.14
CA ARG A 172 -45.62 -3.49 -22.96
C ARG A 172 -44.63 -2.31 -22.75
N ARG A 173 -43.43 -2.55 -22.21
CA ARG A 173 -42.39 -1.51 -22.06
C ARG A 173 -41.51 -1.49 -23.29
N LYS A 174 -41.25 -0.29 -23.82
CA LYS A 174 -40.30 -0.09 -24.94
C LYS A 174 -38.92 -0.65 -24.56
N ALA A 175 -38.26 -1.31 -25.50
CA ALA A 175 -36.93 -1.86 -25.30
C ALA A 175 -35.94 -0.75 -24.90
N LYS A 176 -35.29 -0.90 -23.75
CA LYS A 176 -34.30 0.04 -23.24
C LYS A 176 -32.92 -0.24 -23.87
N PRO A 177 -32.08 0.78 -24.10
CA PRO A 177 -30.75 0.58 -24.66
C PRO A 177 -29.85 -0.20 -23.69
N SER A 178 -29.10 -1.18 -24.18
CA SER A 178 -28.19 -1.93 -23.29
C SER A 178 -26.97 -1.08 -22.90
N GLY A 179 -26.50 -0.21 -23.78
CA GLY A 179 -25.44 0.75 -23.52
C GLY A 179 -25.57 2.01 -24.36
N PHE A 180 -24.57 2.88 -24.27
CA PHE A 180 -24.48 4.14 -25.00
C PHE A 180 -23.17 4.20 -25.77
N ARG A 181 -23.20 4.80 -26.97
CA ARG A 181 -21.99 5.06 -27.75
C ARG A 181 -21.51 6.48 -27.46
N ILE A 182 -20.21 6.63 -27.27
CA ILE A 182 -19.55 7.92 -27.09
C ILE A 182 -18.42 8.08 -28.11
N ILE A 183 -18.08 9.32 -28.45
CA ILE A 183 -16.96 9.67 -29.32
C ILE A 183 -16.10 10.72 -28.63
N HIS A 184 -14.78 10.51 -28.61
CA HIS A 184 -13.83 11.55 -28.22
C HIS A 184 -13.76 12.62 -29.31
N ARG A 185 -14.23 13.84 -28.99
CA ARG A 185 -14.37 14.94 -29.96
C ARG A 185 -13.05 15.33 -30.64
N PRO A 186 -11.91 15.45 -29.92
CA PRO A 186 -10.61 15.75 -30.56
C PRO A 186 -10.12 14.69 -31.55
N CYS A 187 -10.50 13.42 -31.35
CA CYS A 187 -10.08 12.31 -32.22
C CYS A 187 -11.16 11.86 -33.19
N LYS A 188 -12.24 12.64 -33.38
CA LYS A 188 -13.36 12.27 -34.25
C LYS A 188 -12.86 11.88 -35.65
N GLY A 189 -13.19 10.68 -36.09
CA GLY A 189 -12.78 10.14 -37.39
C GLY A 189 -11.57 9.19 -37.34
N LYS A 190 -10.80 9.18 -36.25
CA LYS A 190 -9.69 8.23 -36.06
C LYS A 190 -10.20 6.85 -35.57
N PRO A 191 -9.56 5.74 -35.96
CA PRO A 191 -9.83 4.43 -35.37
C PRO A 191 -9.70 4.46 -33.84
N GLY A 192 -10.63 3.83 -33.12
CA GLY A 192 -10.61 3.81 -31.66
C GLY A 192 -11.21 5.05 -30.95
N ALA A 193 -11.54 6.13 -31.67
CA ALA A 193 -12.15 7.32 -31.07
C ALA A 193 -13.62 7.14 -30.66
N ARG A 194 -14.31 6.15 -31.24
CA ARG A 194 -15.70 5.78 -30.92
C ARG A 194 -15.73 4.55 -30.02
N LEU A 195 -16.43 4.64 -28.89
CA LEU A 195 -16.48 3.62 -27.86
C LEU A 195 -17.94 3.27 -27.53
N SER A 196 -18.19 2.02 -27.15
CA SER A 196 -19.49 1.57 -26.65
C SER A 196 -19.37 1.26 -25.16
N VAL A 197 -20.28 1.81 -24.35
CA VAL A 197 -20.26 1.67 -22.90
C VAL A 197 -21.56 1.03 -22.42
N SER A 198 -21.45 -0.11 -21.75
CA SER A 198 -22.55 -0.83 -21.10
C SER A 198 -22.28 -1.02 -19.61
N LEU A 199 -23.29 -1.48 -18.86
CA LEU A 199 -23.10 -1.87 -17.45
C LEU A 199 -22.78 -3.36 -17.36
N ASP A 200 -21.69 -3.68 -16.66
CA ASP A 200 -21.15 -5.03 -16.54
C ASP A 200 -22.16 -6.08 -16.05
N HIS A 201 -23.08 -5.67 -15.16
CA HIS A 201 -24.07 -6.59 -14.59
C HIS A 201 -25.18 -6.98 -15.59
N GLN A 202 -25.28 -6.35 -16.76
CA GLN A 202 -26.35 -6.66 -17.71
C GLN A 202 -26.19 -8.01 -18.39
N ALA A 203 -24.96 -8.52 -18.48
CA ALA A 203 -24.68 -9.86 -18.98
C ALA A 203 -25.00 -10.95 -17.93
N GLN A 204 -25.37 -10.56 -16.71
CA GLN A 204 -25.58 -11.48 -15.59
C GLN A 204 -27.05 -11.96 -15.55
N LYS A 205 -27.28 -13.25 -15.80
CA LYS A 205 -28.62 -13.86 -15.74
C LYS A 205 -29.24 -13.81 -14.33
N GLU A 206 -28.48 -14.28 -13.33
CA GLU A 206 -28.92 -14.31 -11.92
C GLU A 206 -28.25 -13.17 -11.14
N LEU A 207 -29.02 -12.13 -10.79
CA LEU A 207 -28.54 -10.99 -10.00
C LEU A 207 -28.62 -11.25 -8.48
N ARG A 208 -29.55 -12.11 -8.04
CA ARG A 208 -29.71 -12.47 -6.61
C ARG A 208 -28.45 -13.08 -5.99
N ASP A 209 -27.64 -13.76 -6.80
CA ASP A 209 -26.41 -14.42 -6.37
C ASP A 209 -25.34 -13.44 -5.90
N ASN A 210 -25.30 -12.23 -6.47
CA ASN A 210 -24.26 -11.24 -6.15
C ASN A 210 -24.24 -10.86 -4.66
N VAL A 211 -25.42 -10.71 -4.05
CA VAL A 211 -25.56 -10.37 -2.63
C VAL A 211 -25.22 -11.57 -1.75
N ARG A 212 -25.49 -12.79 -2.22
CA ARG A 212 -25.09 -14.03 -1.54
C ARG A 212 -23.57 -14.17 -1.55
N ILE A 213 -22.93 -13.94 -2.70
CA ILE A 213 -21.46 -13.93 -2.85
C ILE A 213 -20.85 -12.89 -1.90
N LEU A 214 -21.36 -11.66 -1.90
CA LEU A 214 -20.86 -10.62 -0.98
C LEU A 214 -20.95 -11.07 0.49
N ARG A 215 -22.08 -11.65 0.91
CA ARG A 215 -22.25 -12.17 2.27
C ARG A 215 -21.27 -13.30 2.59
N CYS A 216 -21.04 -14.21 1.65
CA CYS A 216 -20.09 -15.30 1.82
C CYS A 216 -18.65 -14.78 1.99
N ILE A 217 -18.22 -13.84 1.16
CA ILE A 217 -16.87 -13.22 1.23
C ILE A 217 -16.63 -12.58 2.61
N VAL A 218 -17.59 -11.79 3.10
CA VAL A 218 -17.40 -11.04 4.37
C VAL A 218 -17.58 -11.90 5.62
N ASN A 219 -18.09 -13.12 5.48
CA ASN A 219 -18.28 -14.08 6.58
C ASN A 219 -17.29 -15.24 6.54
N GLY A 220 -16.33 -15.23 5.62
CA GLY A 220 -15.18 -16.13 5.64
C GLY A 220 -15.46 -17.47 5.02
N ASP A 221 -16.44 -17.55 4.12
CA ASP A 221 -16.69 -18.74 3.35
C ASP A 221 -15.57 -18.97 2.32
N SER A 222 -15.13 -20.22 2.21
CA SER A 222 -14.19 -20.63 1.17
C SER A 222 -14.83 -20.55 -0.23
N ILE A 223 -14.00 -20.50 -1.28
CA ILE A 223 -14.47 -20.61 -2.68
C ILE A 223 -15.34 -21.86 -2.88
N THR A 224 -14.95 -22.99 -2.29
CA THR A 224 -15.71 -24.24 -2.36
C THR A 224 -17.07 -24.13 -1.67
N THR A 225 -17.11 -23.48 -0.50
CA THR A 225 -18.37 -23.21 0.22
C THR A 225 -19.28 -22.31 -0.61
N MET A 226 -18.76 -21.23 -1.18
CA MET A 226 -19.51 -20.34 -2.08
C MET A 226 -20.12 -21.10 -3.25
N ARG A 227 -19.36 -21.99 -3.88
CA ARG A 227 -19.87 -22.82 -5.00
C ARG A 227 -20.99 -23.76 -4.59
N ARG A 228 -20.95 -24.31 -3.38
CA ARG A 228 -22.02 -25.15 -2.82
C ARG A 228 -23.27 -24.33 -2.49
N VAL A 229 -23.10 -23.16 -1.86
CA VAL A 229 -24.22 -22.26 -1.52
C VAL A 229 -24.92 -21.77 -2.79
N LEU A 230 -24.17 -21.53 -3.86
CA LEU A 230 -24.68 -21.05 -5.15
C LEU A 230 -25.00 -22.19 -6.14
N ALA A 231 -25.12 -23.43 -5.66
CA ALA A 231 -25.61 -24.52 -6.49
C ALA A 231 -27.05 -24.25 -6.93
N ASP A 232 -27.34 -24.59 -8.17
CA ASP A 232 -28.67 -24.52 -8.74
C ASP A 232 -29.63 -25.42 -7.93
N PRO A 233 -30.77 -24.92 -7.43
CA PRO A 233 -31.65 -25.70 -6.55
C PRO A 233 -32.25 -26.93 -7.24
N ASP A 234 -32.46 -26.86 -8.56
CA ASP A 234 -33.19 -27.88 -9.32
C ASP A 234 -32.24 -28.95 -9.86
N THR A 235 -31.03 -28.55 -10.26
CA THR A 235 -30.04 -29.44 -10.88
C THR A 235 -28.87 -29.81 -9.97
N GLY A 236 -28.73 -29.16 -8.81
CA GLY A 236 -27.57 -29.29 -7.92
C GLY A 236 -26.24 -28.79 -8.52
N LYS A 237 -26.28 -28.22 -9.73
CA LYS A 237 -25.07 -27.86 -10.48
C LYS A 237 -24.41 -26.64 -9.85
N GLN A 238 -23.15 -26.78 -9.46
CA GLN A 238 -22.36 -25.70 -8.89
C GLN A 238 -21.93 -24.67 -9.94
N ILE A 239 -21.89 -23.40 -9.55
CA ILE A 239 -21.30 -22.34 -10.37
C ILE A 239 -19.82 -22.66 -10.68
N GLY A 240 -19.40 -22.43 -11.93
CA GLY A 240 -18.00 -22.56 -12.33
C GLY A 240 -17.11 -21.52 -11.65
N VAL A 241 -15.85 -21.88 -11.36
CA VAL A 241 -14.88 -21.01 -10.66
C VAL A 241 -14.64 -19.72 -11.43
N SER A 242 -14.46 -19.80 -12.75
CA SER A 242 -14.28 -18.62 -13.62
C SER A 242 -15.45 -17.63 -13.48
N ARG A 243 -16.69 -18.11 -13.56
CA ARG A 243 -17.88 -17.28 -13.40
C ARG A 243 -17.97 -16.67 -12.01
N LEU A 244 -17.60 -17.41 -10.95
CA LEU A 244 -17.53 -16.87 -9.59
C LEU A 244 -16.50 -15.74 -9.50
N TYR A 245 -15.28 -15.93 -10.01
CA TYR A 245 -14.25 -14.88 -10.04
C TYR A 245 -14.69 -13.64 -10.81
N SER A 246 -15.35 -13.80 -11.96
CA SER A 246 -15.93 -12.65 -12.68
C SER A 246 -16.94 -11.88 -11.83
N ARG A 247 -17.74 -12.55 -10.97
CA ARG A 247 -18.64 -11.86 -10.03
C ARG A 247 -17.89 -11.15 -8.91
N VAL A 248 -16.79 -11.71 -8.43
CA VAL A 248 -15.93 -11.07 -7.42
C VAL A 248 -15.29 -9.81 -7.98
N PHE A 249 -14.67 -9.86 -9.16
CA PHE A 249 -14.07 -8.66 -9.77
C PHE A 249 -15.12 -7.59 -10.09
N TRP A 250 -16.33 -7.99 -10.49
CA TRP A 250 -17.43 -7.05 -10.65
C TRP A 250 -17.85 -6.39 -9.31
N LEU A 251 -17.92 -7.17 -8.22
CA LEU A 251 -18.21 -6.63 -6.88
C LEU A 251 -17.13 -5.64 -6.42
N GLU A 252 -15.85 -6.00 -6.60
CA GLU A 252 -14.72 -5.13 -6.30
C GLU A 252 -14.83 -3.81 -7.05
N LYS A 253 -14.92 -3.84 -8.38
CA LYS A 253 -15.05 -2.65 -9.23
C LYS A 253 -16.21 -1.76 -8.78
N THR A 254 -17.37 -2.36 -8.52
CA THR A 254 -18.58 -1.63 -8.13
C THR A 254 -18.42 -0.98 -6.76
N LEU A 255 -17.88 -1.70 -5.77
CA LEU A 255 -17.71 -1.21 -4.40
C LEU A 255 -16.60 -0.16 -4.30
N LEU A 256 -15.48 -0.34 -5.00
CA LEU A 256 -14.42 0.66 -5.09
C LEU A 256 -14.91 1.93 -5.80
N ALA A 257 -15.70 1.80 -6.87
CA ALA A 257 -16.29 2.95 -7.55
C ALA A 257 -17.29 3.70 -6.66
N PHE A 258 -18.13 2.96 -5.90
CA PHE A 258 -19.03 3.55 -4.90
C PHE A 258 -18.25 4.34 -3.85
N GLU A 259 -17.21 3.74 -3.27
CA GLU A 259 -16.39 4.41 -2.28
C GLU A 259 -15.71 5.66 -2.85
N ARG A 260 -15.09 5.56 -4.03
CA ARG A 260 -14.43 6.70 -4.67
C ARG A 260 -15.40 7.87 -4.87
N ALA A 261 -16.63 7.58 -5.31
CA ALA A 261 -17.68 8.59 -5.46
C ALA A 261 -18.02 9.25 -4.11
N LYS A 262 -18.19 8.46 -3.05
CA LYS A 262 -18.53 8.97 -1.72
C LYS A 262 -17.41 9.72 -1.02
N LEU A 263 -16.17 9.27 -1.16
CA LEU A 263 -15.01 9.99 -0.65
C LEU A 263 -14.78 11.29 -1.41
N LYS A 264 -15.06 11.34 -2.73
CA LYS A 264 -15.04 12.60 -3.49
C LYS A 264 -16.06 13.60 -2.97
N GLU A 265 -17.32 13.17 -2.76
CA GLU A 265 -18.37 14.02 -2.15
C GLU A 265 -17.98 14.50 -0.75
N TRP A 266 -17.41 13.61 0.07
CA TRP A 266 -16.96 13.94 1.42
C TRP A 266 -15.81 14.95 1.41
N LYS A 267 -14.77 14.70 0.60
CA LYS A 267 -13.62 15.59 0.45
C LYS A 267 -14.07 16.99 0.05
N GLN A 268 -14.90 17.10 -1.00
CA GLN A 268 -15.45 18.38 -1.46
C GLN A 268 -16.21 19.11 -0.35
N ARG A 269 -17.02 18.40 0.45
CA ARG A 269 -17.79 19.00 1.54
C ARG A 269 -16.90 19.49 2.68
N VAL A 270 -15.85 18.75 3.03
CA VAL A 270 -14.89 19.15 4.06
C VAL A 270 -14.07 20.34 3.60
N GLU A 271 -13.60 20.33 2.35
CA GLU A 271 -12.82 21.44 1.76
C GLU A 271 -13.65 22.70 1.55
N ALA A 272 -14.95 22.56 1.29
CA ALA A 272 -15.88 23.69 1.23
C ALA A 272 -16.28 24.23 2.61
N SER A 273 -15.90 23.55 3.70
CA SER A 273 -16.15 24.04 5.05
C SER A 273 -15.03 24.95 5.52
N ASP A 274 -15.35 26.03 6.25
CA ASP A 274 -14.34 26.93 6.85
C ASP A 274 -13.57 26.30 8.03
N ARG A 275 -13.73 24.99 8.26
CA ARG A 275 -13.13 24.28 9.39
C ARG A 275 -11.76 23.73 9.00
N PHE A 276 -10.76 24.01 9.83
CA PHE A 276 -9.44 23.41 9.68
C PHE A 276 -9.49 21.88 9.79
N SER A 277 -9.07 21.20 8.72
CA SER A 277 -8.99 19.74 8.68
C SER A 277 -7.67 19.23 9.28
N HIS A 278 -7.75 18.25 10.17
CA HIS A 278 -6.58 17.52 10.69
C HIS A 278 -6.84 16.02 10.69
N MET A 279 -6.34 15.34 9.66
CA MET A 279 -6.40 13.90 9.50
C MET A 279 -5.28 13.22 10.30
N ARG A 280 -5.63 12.15 11.03
CA ARG A 280 -4.67 11.34 11.80
C ARG A 280 -4.73 9.93 11.29
N ILE A 281 -3.69 9.48 10.61
CA ILE A 281 -3.68 8.22 9.90
C ILE A 281 -2.77 7.24 10.63
N ALA A 282 -3.31 6.09 10.99
CA ALA A 282 -2.57 4.90 11.36
C ALA A 282 -2.19 4.13 10.09
N LEU A 283 -0.95 3.66 10.02
CA LEU A 283 -0.41 2.82 8.95
C LEU A 283 0.25 1.60 9.58
N ASP A 284 -0.04 0.43 9.04
CA ASP A 284 0.62 -0.83 9.39
C ASP A 284 0.57 -1.78 8.19
N ASP A 285 1.46 -2.76 8.17
CA ASP A 285 1.52 -3.76 7.11
C ASP A 285 1.02 -5.12 7.58
N VAL A 286 0.43 -5.88 6.65
CA VAL A 286 0.13 -7.29 6.88
C VAL A 286 0.69 -8.14 5.75
N THR A 287 1.44 -9.16 6.11
CA THR A 287 1.87 -10.19 5.16
C THR A 287 0.85 -11.33 5.14
N ILE A 288 0.36 -11.67 3.95
CA ILE A 288 -0.55 -12.79 3.71
C ILE A 288 0.08 -13.69 2.64
N SER A 289 0.21 -14.98 2.94
CA SER A 289 0.72 -15.97 1.99
C SER A 289 -0.40 -16.49 1.09
N VAL A 290 -0.15 -16.55 -0.21
CA VAL A 290 -1.07 -17.08 -1.22
C VAL A 290 -0.68 -18.53 -1.56
N ASN A 291 -1.69 -19.38 -1.74
CA ASN A 291 -1.52 -20.75 -2.23
C ASN A 291 -1.13 -20.75 -3.72
N TRP A 292 -0.68 -21.90 -4.19
CA TRP A 292 -0.27 -22.11 -5.57
C TRP A 292 -1.37 -21.99 -6.62
N GLU A 293 -1.09 -21.41 -7.79
CA GLU A 293 -2.04 -21.43 -8.92
C GLU A 293 -2.16 -22.84 -9.55
N SER A 294 -1.11 -23.66 -9.42
CA SER A 294 -0.99 -24.97 -10.05
C SER A 294 -0.59 -26.05 -9.06
N ARG A 295 -1.24 -27.23 -9.10
CA ARG A 295 -0.88 -28.39 -8.26
C ARG A 295 0.57 -28.88 -8.46
N PHE A 296 1.16 -28.48 -9.57
CA PHE A 296 2.51 -28.81 -10.02
C PHE A 296 3.59 -27.92 -9.37
N ASP A 297 3.22 -26.75 -8.85
CA ASP A 297 4.13 -25.86 -8.12
C ASP A 297 3.50 -25.48 -6.77
N ARG A 298 3.88 -26.15 -5.67
CA ARG A 298 3.20 -26.02 -4.36
C ARG A 298 3.81 -25.00 -3.41
N ARG A 299 4.64 -24.08 -3.91
CA ARG A 299 5.30 -23.05 -3.08
C ARG A 299 4.33 -21.94 -2.68
N LEU A 300 4.51 -21.36 -1.48
CA LEU A 300 3.71 -20.23 -0.99
C LEU A 300 4.39 -18.91 -1.34
N THR A 301 3.62 -17.91 -1.78
CA THR A 301 4.17 -16.56 -2.02
C THR A 301 3.59 -15.58 -1.01
N PRO A 302 4.44 -14.94 -0.17
CA PRO A 302 3.99 -13.90 0.73
C PRO A 302 3.80 -12.59 -0.03
N LEU A 303 2.63 -11.99 0.16
CA LEU A 303 2.32 -10.65 -0.33
C LEU A 303 2.21 -9.72 0.88
N GLN A 304 2.86 -8.57 0.78
CA GLN A 304 2.79 -7.49 1.76
C GLN A 304 1.65 -6.55 1.35
N PHE A 305 0.80 -6.22 2.33
CA PHE A 305 -0.31 -5.30 2.15
C PHE A 305 -0.14 -4.11 3.09
N SER A 306 -0.04 -2.92 2.54
CA SER A 306 -0.01 -1.68 3.31
C SER A 306 -1.43 -1.18 3.58
N VAL A 307 -1.74 -0.94 4.86
CA VAL A 307 -3.08 -0.57 5.31
C VAL A 307 -3.05 0.77 6.01
N SER A 308 -3.90 1.70 5.57
CA SER A 308 -4.06 3.02 6.20
C SER A 308 -5.47 3.23 6.73
N ALA A 309 -5.59 3.78 7.93
CA ALA A 309 -6.87 4.06 8.56
C ALA A 309 -6.88 5.34 9.40
N ASP A 310 -7.99 6.05 9.43
CA ASP A 310 -8.17 7.22 10.29
C ASP A 310 -8.32 6.82 11.76
N ILE A 311 -7.51 7.44 12.62
CA ILE A 311 -7.42 7.19 14.06
C ILE A 311 -8.68 7.60 14.81
N ARG A 312 -9.45 8.56 14.30
CA ARG A 312 -10.63 9.09 14.99
C ARG A 312 -11.89 8.29 14.68
N SER A 313 -12.09 7.96 13.41
CA SER A 313 -13.30 7.32 12.90
C SER A 313 -13.16 5.80 12.75
N GLY A 314 -11.93 5.28 12.70
CA GLY A 314 -11.65 3.89 12.37
C GLY A 314 -11.87 3.57 10.88
N TYR A 315 -12.00 4.58 10.02
CA TYR A 315 -12.21 4.40 8.58
C TYR A 315 -10.92 3.90 7.91
N VAL A 316 -10.99 2.80 7.16
CA VAL A 316 -9.83 2.23 6.48
C VAL A 316 -9.76 2.73 5.04
N PHE A 317 -8.85 3.65 4.76
CA PHE A 317 -8.75 4.30 3.45
C PHE A 317 -8.26 3.35 2.36
N ARG A 318 -7.19 2.60 2.62
CA ARG A 318 -6.56 1.76 1.59
C ARG A 318 -6.02 0.46 2.18
N ILE A 319 -6.01 -0.59 1.35
CA ILE A 319 -5.28 -1.84 1.55
C ILE A 319 -4.64 -2.21 0.21
N ASP A 320 -3.36 -1.91 0.04
CA ASP A 320 -2.66 -2.06 -1.24
C ASP A 320 -1.61 -3.17 -1.15
N ALA A 321 -1.64 -4.07 -2.13
CA ALA A 321 -0.68 -5.17 -2.23
C ALA A 321 0.56 -4.74 -3.02
N ASN A 322 1.73 -5.26 -2.63
CA ASN A 322 2.94 -5.22 -3.43
C ASN A 322 2.92 -6.25 -4.58
N PHE A 323 1.79 -6.35 -5.29
CA PHE A 323 1.58 -7.31 -6.37
C PHE A 323 0.81 -6.64 -7.51
N ASP A 324 1.30 -6.83 -8.72
CA ASP A 324 0.66 -6.39 -9.95
C ASP A 324 0.06 -7.57 -10.72
N PRO A 325 -1.27 -7.73 -10.73
CA PRO A 325 -1.93 -8.81 -11.45
C PRO A 325 -2.01 -8.59 -12.97
N ASN A 326 -1.66 -7.40 -13.47
CA ASN A 326 -1.75 -7.06 -14.89
C ASN A 326 -0.48 -7.40 -15.68
N VAL A 327 0.58 -7.82 -15.01
CA VAL A 327 1.83 -8.24 -15.66
C VAL A 327 1.77 -9.73 -15.97
N ASP A 328 1.66 -10.11 -17.24
CA ASP A 328 1.96 -11.48 -17.64
C ASP A 328 3.50 -11.66 -17.67
N PRO A 329 4.10 -12.51 -16.81
CA PRO A 329 5.56 -12.60 -16.74
C PRO A 329 6.22 -13.06 -18.05
N VAL A 330 5.55 -13.90 -18.84
CA VAL A 330 6.10 -14.42 -20.10
C VAL A 330 6.03 -13.33 -21.17
N GLU A 331 4.86 -12.71 -21.34
CA GLU A 331 4.66 -11.62 -22.29
C GLU A 331 5.58 -10.45 -21.99
N PHE A 332 5.68 -10.05 -20.72
CA PHE A 332 6.56 -8.96 -20.29
C PHE A 332 8.02 -9.21 -20.64
N ILE A 333 8.53 -10.43 -20.42
CA ILE A 333 9.92 -10.74 -20.74
C ILE A 333 10.13 -10.82 -22.26
N GLN A 334 9.18 -11.38 -23.00
CA GLN A 334 9.24 -11.40 -24.45
C GLN A 334 9.24 -9.99 -25.04
N GLU A 335 8.37 -9.10 -24.56
CA GLU A 335 8.26 -7.71 -25.04
C GLU A 335 9.49 -6.86 -24.68
N HIS A 336 10.03 -7.04 -23.47
CA HIS A 336 11.04 -6.14 -22.94
C HIS A 336 12.47 -6.67 -23.00
N TYR A 337 12.69 -7.98 -23.03
CA TYR A 337 14.02 -8.57 -22.97
C TYR A 337 14.40 -9.43 -24.15
N LEU A 338 13.47 -9.70 -25.07
CA LEU A 338 13.75 -10.42 -26.31
C LEU A 338 13.35 -9.53 -27.49
N ASP A 339 14.09 -9.61 -28.59
CA ASP A 339 13.68 -9.01 -29.87
C ASP A 339 12.86 -10.01 -30.72
N ASP A 340 12.44 -9.59 -31.91
CA ASP A 340 11.65 -10.41 -32.84
C ASP A 340 12.37 -11.70 -33.26
N THR A 341 13.69 -11.77 -33.10
CA THR A 341 14.52 -12.94 -33.39
C THR A 341 14.79 -13.81 -32.15
N GLY A 342 14.26 -13.42 -30.99
CA GLY A 342 14.49 -14.08 -29.72
C GLY A 342 15.84 -13.76 -29.08
N GLN A 343 16.58 -12.77 -29.58
CA GLN A 343 17.86 -12.36 -29.00
C GLN A 343 17.65 -11.38 -27.84
N PRO A 344 18.53 -11.38 -26.81
CA PRO A 344 18.37 -10.49 -25.68
C PRO A 344 18.45 -9.01 -26.06
N THR A 345 17.46 -8.23 -25.62
CA THR A 345 17.39 -6.77 -25.79
C THR A 345 17.20 -6.05 -24.46
N ASN A 346 17.35 -4.72 -24.45
CA ASN A 346 17.23 -3.85 -23.27
C ASN A 346 18.12 -4.19 -22.06
N LEU A 347 19.12 -5.05 -22.21
CA LEU A 347 20.08 -5.38 -21.15
C LEU A 347 21.10 -4.26 -20.91
N ARG A 348 21.42 -3.50 -21.97
CA ARG A 348 22.50 -2.51 -22.00
C ARG A 348 22.04 -1.15 -22.51
N GLN A 349 22.83 -0.13 -22.21
CA GLN A 349 22.63 1.25 -22.65
C GLN A 349 23.96 1.89 -23.07
N HIS A 350 23.89 2.80 -24.04
CA HIS A 350 25.02 3.63 -24.45
C HIS A 350 25.15 4.84 -23.52
N TYR A 351 26.34 5.05 -22.99
CA TYR A 351 26.67 6.16 -22.10
C TYR A 351 27.72 7.07 -22.75
N SER A 352 27.53 8.37 -22.62
CA SER A 352 28.46 9.39 -23.15
C SER A 352 29.02 10.22 -22.01
N GLN A 353 30.34 10.24 -21.85
CA GLN A 353 31.03 11.06 -20.84
C GLN A 353 31.26 12.48 -21.34
N LYS A 354 31.44 13.44 -20.41
CA LYS A 354 31.84 14.82 -20.75
C LYS A 354 33.17 14.90 -21.50
N SER A 355 34.03 13.87 -21.37
CA SER A 355 35.29 13.74 -22.10
C SER A 355 35.12 13.37 -23.58
N GLY A 356 33.89 13.10 -24.04
CA GLY A 356 33.61 12.60 -25.39
C GLY A 356 33.72 11.07 -25.52
N VAL A 357 34.18 10.38 -24.46
CA VAL A 357 34.25 8.91 -24.46
C VAL A 357 32.84 8.32 -24.37
N THR A 358 32.51 7.50 -25.37
CA THR A 358 31.27 6.72 -25.40
C THR A 358 31.56 5.26 -25.13
N PHE A 359 30.74 4.62 -24.30
CA PHE A 359 30.86 3.20 -24.00
C PHE A 359 29.48 2.59 -23.74
N THR A 360 29.39 1.27 -23.88
CA THR A 360 28.16 0.52 -23.59
C THR A 360 28.34 -0.23 -22.29
N ALA A 361 27.34 -0.17 -21.43
CA ALA A 361 27.34 -0.89 -20.15
C ALA A 361 25.92 -1.42 -19.84
N PRO A 362 25.80 -2.41 -18.94
CA PRO A 362 24.52 -2.91 -18.47
C PRO A 362 23.64 -1.79 -17.92
N LYS A 363 22.33 -1.88 -18.14
CA LYS A 363 21.35 -0.98 -17.50
C LYS A 363 21.31 -1.30 -16.00
N MET A 364 21.37 -0.26 -15.18
CA MET A 364 21.19 -0.38 -13.73
C MET A 364 19.78 -0.82 -13.40
N GLN A 365 19.58 -1.34 -12.19
CA GLN A 365 18.29 -1.81 -11.73
C GLN A 365 17.14 -0.80 -11.88
N PHE A 366 17.39 0.48 -11.63
CA PHE A 366 16.36 1.52 -11.77
C PHE A 366 16.15 1.98 -13.22
N GLN A 367 16.99 1.58 -14.18
CA GLN A 367 16.85 1.93 -15.61
C GLN A 367 16.18 0.83 -16.44
N ARG A 368 16.12 -0.40 -15.91
CA ARG A 368 15.51 -1.54 -16.60
C ARG A 368 13.98 -1.44 -16.58
N PRO A 369 13.26 -1.89 -17.62
CA PRO A 369 11.80 -1.92 -17.64
C PRO A 369 11.19 -2.70 -16.47
N SER A 370 11.84 -3.79 -16.03
CA SER A 370 11.46 -4.58 -14.86
C SER A 370 11.74 -3.90 -13.52
N GLY A 371 12.39 -2.73 -13.50
CA GLY A 371 13.04 -2.19 -12.30
C GLY A 371 12.08 -1.85 -11.16
N ARG A 372 10.78 -1.71 -11.44
CA ARG A 372 9.74 -1.58 -10.40
C ARG A 372 9.37 -2.91 -9.72
N LEU A 373 9.54 -4.01 -10.44
CA LEU A 373 9.17 -5.36 -10.04
C LEU A 373 10.29 -6.00 -9.24
N ASP A 374 9.95 -7.03 -8.48
CA ASP A 374 10.92 -7.99 -7.97
C ASP A 374 11.37 -8.86 -9.16
N GLU A 375 12.51 -8.49 -9.74
CA GLU A 375 13.03 -9.10 -10.97
C GLU A 375 13.30 -10.59 -10.78
N ALA A 376 13.79 -10.98 -9.61
CA ALA A 376 14.07 -12.36 -9.29
C ALA A 376 12.77 -13.19 -9.29
N MET A 377 11.68 -12.64 -8.74
CA MET A 377 10.35 -13.25 -8.80
C MET A 377 9.76 -13.26 -10.22
N LEU A 378 9.94 -12.18 -10.98
CA LEU A 378 9.42 -12.05 -12.34
C LEU A 378 9.99 -13.13 -13.26
N PHE A 379 11.32 -13.23 -13.35
CA PHE A 379 11.99 -14.21 -14.21
C PHE A 379 11.64 -15.65 -13.83
N ALA A 380 11.55 -15.93 -12.53
CA ALA A 380 11.14 -17.25 -12.06
C ALA A 380 9.67 -17.57 -12.31
N SER A 381 8.78 -16.58 -12.27
CA SER A 381 7.37 -16.78 -12.60
C SER A 381 7.21 -17.12 -14.09
N ALA A 382 8.00 -16.48 -14.95
CA ALA A 382 8.05 -16.80 -16.38
C ALA A 382 8.61 -18.20 -16.66
N GLU A 383 9.74 -18.57 -16.05
CA GLU A 383 10.32 -19.92 -16.16
C GLU A 383 9.32 -20.99 -15.67
N GLY A 384 8.70 -20.74 -14.52
CA GLY A 384 7.69 -21.63 -13.94
C GLY A 384 6.48 -21.83 -14.84
N ARG A 385 6.05 -20.81 -15.60
CA ARG A 385 4.92 -20.94 -16.55
C ARG A 385 5.26 -21.88 -17.72
N TRP A 386 6.45 -21.76 -18.29
CA TRP A 386 6.92 -22.68 -19.33
C TRP A 386 7.07 -24.11 -18.80
N ARG A 387 7.61 -24.26 -17.58
CA ARG A 387 7.69 -25.57 -16.93
C ARG A 387 6.31 -26.21 -16.71
N VAL A 388 5.35 -25.46 -16.17
CA VAL A 388 3.97 -25.95 -15.96
C VAL A 388 3.30 -26.28 -17.30
N PHE A 389 3.59 -25.54 -18.36
CA PHE A 389 3.13 -25.87 -19.71
C PHE A 389 3.68 -27.24 -20.16
N SER A 390 4.99 -27.46 -20.12
CA SER A 390 5.62 -28.73 -20.50
C SER A 390 5.06 -29.91 -19.69
N GLU A 391 4.94 -29.76 -18.36
CA GLU A 391 4.37 -30.80 -17.49
C GLU A 391 2.89 -31.08 -17.81
N ARG A 392 2.09 -30.06 -18.17
CA ARG A 392 0.69 -30.26 -18.57
C ARG A 392 0.57 -31.02 -19.88
N VAL A 393 1.41 -30.69 -20.87
CA VAL A 393 1.44 -31.41 -22.15
C VAL A 393 1.83 -32.86 -21.92
N GLN A 394 2.90 -33.13 -21.18
CA GLN A 394 3.33 -34.50 -20.85
C GLN A 394 2.24 -35.30 -20.14
N ASN A 395 1.60 -34.72 -19.12
CA ASN A 395 0.51 -35.37 -18.38
C ASN A 395 -0.72 -35.65 -19.26
N ALA A 396 -1.03 -34.79 -20.23
CA ALA A 396 -2.15 -35.02 -21.14
C ALA A 396 -1.96 -36.29 -22.00
N TYR A 397 -0.70 -36.65 -22.28
CA TYR A 397 -0.33 -37.84 -23.05
C TYR A 397 0.22 -38.99 -22.19
N GLU A 398 0.13 -38.91 -20.85
CA GLU A 398 0.70 -39.91 -19.93
C GLU A 398 0.25 -41.34 -20.25
N LYS A 399 -1.03 -41.54 -20.58
CA LYS A 399 -1.57 -42.86 -20.96
C LYS A 399 -0.98 -43.39 -22.27
N THR A 400 -0.75 -42.50 -23.23
CA THR A 400 -0.17 -42.83 -24.54
C THR A 400 1.30 -43.22 -24.39
N VAL A 401 2.04 -42.46 -23.60
CA VAL A 401 3.45 -42.74 -23.26
C VAL A 401 3.58 -44.04 -22.48
N ASN A 402 2.73 -44.26 -21.47
CA ASN A 402 2.73 -45.50 -20.68
C ASN A 402 2.34 -46.74 -21.50
N ALA A 403 1.61 -46.56 -22.59
CA ALA A 403 1.30 -47.62 -23.55
C ALA A 403 2.44 -47.88 -24.57
N GLY A 404 3.59 -47.22 -24.42
CA GLY A 404 4.78 -47.41 -25.25
C GLY A 404 4.81 -46.57 -26.53
N PHE A 405 3.86 -45.66 -26.73
CA PHE A 405 3.83 -44.77 -27.90
C PHE A 405 4.55 -43.46 -27.61
N ALA A 406 5.30 -42.97 -28.61
CA ALA A 406 5.94 -41.66 -28.53
C ALA A 406 4.89 -40.53 -28.52
N LEU A 407 5.27 -39.38 -27.94
CA LEU A 407 4.47 -38.15 -28.04
C LEU A 407 4.29 -37.74 -29.51
N PRO A 408 3.13 -37.17 -29.90
CA PRO A 408 2.96 -36.60 -31.23
C PRO A 408 4.07 -35.58 -31.56
N PRO A 409 4.54 -35.49 -32.82
CA PRO A 409 5.62 -34.58 -33.20
C PRO A 409 5.36 -33.12 -32.79
N GLU A 410 4.13 -32.63 -32.95
CA GLU A 410 3.72 -31.28 -32.53
C GLU A 410 3.88 -31.06 -31.02
N ALA A 411 3.56 -32.07 -30.20
CA ALA A 411 3.73 -31.99 -28.75
C ALA A 411 5.20 -32.02 -28.35
N GLN A 412 6.03 -32.80 -29.04
CA GLN A 412 7.48 -32.81 -28.85
C GLN A 412 8.11 -31.46 -29.21
N GLU A 413 7.73 -30.89 -30.35
CA GLU A 413 8.18 -29.58 -30.81
C GLU A 413 7.83 -28.49 -29.78
N LYS A 414 6.60 -28.48 -29.27
CA LYS A 414 6.17 -27.49 -28.26
C LYS A 414 6.88 -27.65 -26.91
N ILE A 415 7.22 -28.87 -26.51
CA ILE A 415 8.02 -29.11 -25.30
C ILE A 415 9.45 -28.61 -25.51
N ALA A 416 10.06 -28.91 -26.67
CA ALA A 416 11.39 -28.45 -27.02
C ALA A 416 11.45 -26.90 -27.08
N GLU A 417 10.43 -26.26 -27.65
CA GLU A 417 10.28 -24.80 -27.65
C GLU A 417 10.22 -24.24 -26.22
N ALA A 418 9.44 -24.86 -25.34
CA ALA A 418 9.34 -24.44 -23.95
C ALA A 418 10.67 -24.59 -23.18
N ASP A 419 11.43 -25.65 -23.44
CA ASP A 419 12.74 -25.87 -22.82
C ASP A 419 13.80 -24.87 -23.35
N ASP A 420 13.79 -24.54 -24.64
CA ASP A 420 14.62 -23.47 -25.22
C ASP A 420 14.30 -22.11 -24.58
N LYS A 421 13.01 -21.79 -24.42
CA LYS A 421 12.60 -20.56 -23.71
C LYS A 421 13.07 -20.53 -22.26
N ARG A 422 13.01 -21.65 -21.55
CA ARG A 422 13.51 -21.73 -20.17
C ARG A 422 15.03 -21.54 -20.10
N TYR A 423 15.78 -22.12 -21.05
CA TYR A 423 17.22 -21.92 -21.15
C TYR A 423 17.58 -20.44 -21.40
N GLN A 424 16.90 -19.78 -22.35
CA GLN A 424 17.08 -18.35 -22.64
C GLN A 424 16.80 -17.48 -21.40
N LEU A 425 15.71 -17.76 -20.67
CA LEU A 425 15.37 -17.06 -19.44
C LEU A 425 16.45 -17.22 -18.37
N ASP A 426 17.03 -18.42 -18.23
CA ASP A 426 18.07 -18.68 -17.24
C ASP A 426 19.41 -18.02 -17.60
N GLN A 427 19.77 -17.97 -18.89
CA GLN A 427 20.92 -17.21 -19.37
C GLN A 427 20.80 -15.72 -19.01
N ILE A 428 19.62 -15.11 -19.15
CA ILE A 428 19.42 -13.71 -18.73
C ILE A 428 19.41 -13.59 -17.20
N ARG A 429 18.64 -14.44 -16.51
CA ARG A 429 18.40 -14.36 -15.06
C ARG A 429 19.66 -14.65 -14.25
N GLN A 430 20.26 -15.82 -14.43
CA GLN A 430 21.45 -16.25 -13.69
C GLN A 430 22.72 -15.83 -14.41
N GLY A 431 22.79 -16.05 -15.73
CA GLY A 431 24.00 -15.79 -16.50
C GLY A 431 24.36 -14.30 -16.58
N TYR A 432 23.38 -13.44 -16.89
CA TYR A 432 23.62 -12.01 -17.06
C TYR A 432 23.41 -11.22 -15.77
N PHE A 433 22.27 -11.38 -15.11
CA PHE A 433 21.95 -10.62 -13.90
C PHE A 433 22.40 -11.28 -12.59
N GLY A 434 22.86 -12.53 -12.58
CA GLY A 434 23.30 -13.19 -11.34
C GLY A 434 22.19 -13.29 -10.28
N PHE A 435 20.92 -13.44 -10.67
CA PHE A 435 19.83 -13.68 -9.73
C PHE A 435 19.84 -15.16 -9.29
N HIS A 436 20.72 -15.49 -8.34
CA HIS A 436 20.93 -16.85 -7.84
C HIS A 436 19.69 -17.48 -7.16
N ASP A 437 19.67 -18.81 -7.08
CA ASP A 437 18.61 -19.61 -6.46
C ASP A 437 18.66 -19.63 -4.91
N THR A 438 19.58 -18.89 -4.30
CA THR A 438 19.80 -18.85 -2.84
C THR A 438 18.80 -17.98 -2.07
N ASP A 439 17.89 -17.26 -2.74
CA ASP A 439 16.69 -16.69 -2.12
C ASP A 439 15.63 -17.79 -1.91
N ARG A 440 15.98 -18.73 -1.01
CA ARG A 440 15.19 -19.90 -0.63
C ARG A 440 13.72 -19.52 -0.38
N ASP A 441 12.81 -20.24 -1.04
CA ASP A 441 11.37 -20.37 -0.75
C ASP A 441 10.36 -19.36 -1.32
N PHE A 442 10.77 -18.33 -2.06
CA PHE A 442 9.79 -17.54 -2.82
C PHE A 442 9.67 -18.11 -4.25
N ARG A 443 8.48 -18.06 -4.86
CA ARG A 443 8.15 -18.19 -6.30
C ARG A 443 7.05 -19.23 -6.52
N GLY A 444 5.81 -18.78 -6.67
CA GLY A 444 4.80 -19.57 -7.36
C GLY A 444 4.69 -19.11 -8.81
N SER A 445 4.41 -20.04 -9.72
CA SER A 445 3.89 -19.74 -11.06
C SER A 445 2.54 -19.00 -10.92
N PHE A 446 2.57 -17.67 -10.90
CA PHE A 446 1.36 -16.84 -10.89
C PHE A 446 1.27 -16.01 -12.16
N ASN A 447 0.05 -15.73 -12.59
CA ASN A 447 -0.20 -14.61 -13.48
C ASN A 447 -0.14 -13.29 -12.68
N GLY A 448 0.85 -12.45 -12.96
CA GLY A 448 1.21 -11.25 -12.21
C GLY A 448 2.66 -11.27 -11.70
N SER A 449 3.11 -10.15 -11.13
CA SER A 449 4.45 -10.02 -10.56
C SER A 449 4.46 -9.23 -9.24
N VAL A 450 5.39 -9.57 -8.35
CA VAL A 450 5.60 -8.83 -7.11
C VAL A 450 6.25 -7.49 -7.44
N VAL A 451 5.75 -6.41 -6.84
CA VAL A 451 6.31 -5.07 -6.95
C VAL A 451 7.24 -4.83 -5.77
N LYS A 452 8.34 -4.09 -5.97
CA LYS A 452 9.24 -3.74 -4.86
C LYS A 452 8.47 -2.98 -3.77
N PRO A 453 8.68 -3.33 -2.48
CA PRO A 453 7.99 -2.69 -1.37
C PRO A 453 8.14 -1.16 -1.38
N THR A 454 9.33 -0.64 -1.69
CA THR A 454 9.59 0.81 -1.72
C THR A 454 8.68 1.57 -2.67
N TYR A 455 8.44 1.07 -3.89
CA TYR A 455 7.53 1.73 -4.84
C TYR A 455 6.08 1.61 -4.40
N THR A 456 5.64 0.41 -4.03
CA THR A 456 4.28 0.15 -3.54
C THR A 456 3.93 1.09 -2.39
N LYS A 457 4.87 1.24 -1.46
CA LYS A 457 4.68 1.99 -0.22
C LYS A 457 4.75 3.50 -0.46
N ALA A 458 5.59 3.97 -1.38
CA ALA A 458 5.54 5.35 -1.86
C ALA A 458 4.19 5.68 -2.54
N ALA A 459 3.74 4.80 -3.44
CA ALA A 459 2.50 4.95 -4.18
C ALA A 459 1.26 4.89 -3.28
N HIS A 460 1.24 4.00 -2.27
CA HIS A 460 0.20 3.93 -1.24
C HIS A 460 0.05 5.27 -0.51
N LEU A 461 1.16 5.86 -0.08
CA LEU A 461 1.16 7.14 0.64
C LEU A 461 0.75 8.30 -0.27
N ALA A 462 1.18 8.32 -1.53
CA ALA A 462 0.77 9.34 -2.50
C ALA A 462 -0.74 9.25 -2.78
N CYS A 463 -1.26 8.04 -3.04
CA CYS A 463 -2.69 7.80 -3.22
C CYS A 463 -3.51 8.20 -1.98
N LEU A 464 -2.99 7.92 -0.78
CA LEU A 464 -3.61 8.32 0.47
C LEU A 464 -3.65 9.85 0.59
N ARG A 465 -2.52 10.52 0.39
CA ARG A 465 -2.42 11.99 0.44
C ARG A 465 -3.46 12.64 -0.48
N ASP A 466 -3.58 12.15 -1.70
CA ASP A 466 -4.46 12.73 -2.72
C ASP A 466 -5.95 12.41 -2.44
N MET A 467 -6.25 11.34 -1.71
CA MET A 467 -7.60 10.99 -1.26
C MET A 467 -8.10 11.87 -0.10
N LEU A 468 -7.19 12.42 0.71
CA LEU A 468 -7.54 13.22 1.89
C LEU A 468 -7.89 14.67 1.53
N PRO A 469 -8.74 15.35 2.34
CA PRO A 469 -9.00 16.77 2.20
C PRO A 469 -7.75 17.59 2.53
N LYS A 470 -7.62 18.77 1.88
CA LYS A 470 -6.59 19.75 2.24
C LYS A 470 -6.61 20.05 3.73
N GLY A 471 -5.43 20.05 4.35
CA GLY A 471 -5.28 20.26 5.79
C GLY A 471 -4.07 19.54 6.36
N LYS A 472 -3.97 19.50 7.69
CA LYS A 472 -2.84 18.87 8.36
C LYS A 472 -2.99 17.34 8.33
N ILE A 473 -1.89 16.64 8.09
CA ILE A 473 -1.83 15.18 8.20
C ILE A 473 -0.84 14.80 9.31
N THR A 474 -1.27 13.88 10.17
CA THR A 474 -0.36 13.16 11.07
C THR A 474 -0.36 11.69 10.67
N LEU A 475 0.79 11.18 10.27
CA LEU A 475 0.99 9.76 10.00
C LEU A 475 1.57 9.07 11.24
N VAL A 476 1.03 7.92 11.61
CA VAL A 476 1.50 7.08 12.71
C VAL A 476 1.72 5.68 12.18
N GLY A 477 2.92 5.13 12.34
CA GLY A 477 3.22 3.76 11.95
C GLY A 477 4.28 3.14 12.85
N GLU A 478 4.80 2.00 12.45
CA GLU A 478 5.86 1.30 13.16
C GLU A 478 7.26 1.57 12.58
N GLN A 479 8.29 1.00 13.22
CA GLN A 479 9.67 1.10 12.76
C GLN A 479 9.87 0.30 11.47
N GLU A 480 9.76 0.97 10.32
CA GLU A 480 9.93 0.35 9.00
C GLU A 480 10.94 1.12 8.15
N ALA A 481 11.95 0.41 7.65
CA ALA A 481 13.07 0.99 6.89
C ALA A 481 12.62 1.69 5.59
N THR A 482 11.65 1.13 4.87
CA THR A 482 11.16 1.74 3.63
C THR A 482 10.51 3.11 3.89
N MET A 483 9.93 3.33 5.09
CA MET A 483 9.30 4.60 5.43
C MET A 483 10.28 5.75 5.47
N VAL A 484 11.48 5.51 6.01
CA VAL A 484 12.56 6.51 6.06
C VAL A 484 12.87 7.02 4.65
N ARG A 485 12.84 6.12 3.67
CA ARG A 485 13.14 6.44 2.28
C ARG A 485 12.05 7.27 1.61
N VAL A 486 10.77 7.02 1.87
CA VAL A 486 9.68 7.56 1.04
C VAL A 486 8.87 8.69 1.67
N VAL A 487 8.69 8.69 3.01
CA VAL A 487 7.82 9.67 3.69
C VAL A 487 8.26 11.12 3.46
N PRO A 488 9.55 11.46 3.59
CA PRO A 488 9.99 12.84 3.40
C PRO A 488 9.75 13.38 1.98
N HIS A 489 9.73 12.50 0.98
CA HIS A 489 9.52 12.90 -0.43
C HIS A 489 8.04 13.00 -0.78
N VAL A 490 7.22 12.03 -0.36
CA VAL A 490 5.77 12.03 -0.68
C VAL A 490 5.05 13.21 -0.03
N PHE A 491 5.47 13.62 1.17
CA PHE A 491 4.88 14.72 1.93
C PHE A 491 5.75 15.98 1.96
N ARG A 492 6.74 16.10 1.06
CA ARG A 492 7.73 17.19 1.04
C ARG A 492 7.12 18.57 1.24
N ASP A 493 6.13 18.91 0.41
CA ASP A 493 5.55 20.26 0.39
C ASP A 493 4.80 20.54 1.69
N MET A 494 4.06 19.54 2.21
CA MET A 494 3.39 19.63 3.51
C MET A 494 4.38 19.71 4.69
N ILE A 495 5.57 19.13 4.56
CA ILE A 495 6.62 19.23 5.58
C ILE A 495 7.19 20.66 5.59
N ASN A 496 7.44 21.25 4.42
CA ASN A 496 7.90 22.63 4.28
C ASN A 496 6.87 23.62 4.83
N GLU A 497 5.58 23.33 4.69
CA GLU A 497 4.47 24.13 5.21
C GLU A 497 4.13 23.85 6.68
N ASP A 498 4.87 22.99 7.39
CA ASP A 498 4.57 22.57 8.79
C ASP A 498 3.16 21.94 8.96
N MET A 499 2.63 21.37 7.87
CA MET A 499 1.32 20.72 7.73
C MET A 499 1.39 19.19 7.77
N PHE A 500 2.58 18.61 7.93
CA PHE A 500 2.77 17.17 8.12
C PHE A 500 3.51 16.84 9.41
N GLU A 501 3.06 15.80 10.11
CA GLU A 501 3.76 15.20 11.24
C GLU A 501 3.84 13.69 11.05
N TRP A 502 4.96 13.08 11.43
CA TRP A 502 5.14 11.63 11.36
C TRP A 502 5.65 11.11 12.70
N PHE A 503 4.90 10.17 13.26
CA PHE A 503 5.21 9.48 14.50
C PHE A 503 5.47 8.00 14.21
N VAL A 504 6.45 7.44 14.91
CA VAL A 504 6.77 6.03 14.83
C VAL A 504 6.62 5.43 16.22
N ILE A 505 5.89 4.33 16.32
CA ILE A 505 5.62 3.68 17.61
C ILE A 505 6.27 2.30 17.68
N SER A 506 6.52 1.89 18.92
CA SER A 506 6.87 0.53 19.31
C SER A 506 6.14 0.20 20.60
N PHE A 507 5.72 -1.03 20.79
CA PHE A 507 5.05 -1.49 22.01
C PHE A 507 5.26 -3.00 22.17
N ASP A 508 4.94 -3.51 23.36
CA ASP A 508 5.10 -4.92 23.68
C ASP A 508 4.02 -5.76 22.96
N LYS A 509 4.39 -6.39 21.84
CA LYS A 509 3.50 -7.22 21.01
C LYS A 509 3.34 -8.64 21.53
N GLU A 510 4.28 -9.11 22.35
CA GLU A 510 4.31 -10.49 22.83
C GLU A 510 3.64 -10.65 24.20
N VAL A 511 3.19 -9.53 24.80
CA VAL A 511 2.45 -9.52 26.04
C VAL A 511 1.18 -10.38 25.97
N SER A 512 1.00 -11.24 26.98
CA SER A 512 -0.22 -12.02 27.10
C SER A 512 -1.44 -11.13 27.39
N ALA A 513 -2.64 -11.54 26.95
CA ALA A 513 -3.86 -10.77 27.19
C ALA A 513 -4.10 -10.48 28.70
N PRO A 514 -3.88 -11.41 29.64
CA PRO A 514 -3.96 -11.13 31.08
C PRO A 514 -2.96 -10.06 31.52
N LYS A 515 -1.70 -10.15 31.07
CA LYS A 515 -0.66 -9.20 31.46
C LYS A 515 -0.90 -7.80 30.89
N SER A 516 -1.44 -7.73 29.68
CA SER A 516 -1.88 -6.47 29.07
C SER A 516 -2.99 -5.81 29.89
N LYS A 517 -4.02 -6.57 30.28
CA LYS A 517 -5.11 -6.10 31.15
C LYS A 517 -4.60 -5.62 32.51
N GLU A 518 -3.70 -6.36 33.15
CA GLU A 518 -3.06 -5.96 34.42
C GLU A 518 -2.34 -4.61 34.29
N ARG A 519 -1.56 -4.41 33.23
CA ARG A 519 -0.85 -3.14 32.97
C ARG A 519 -1.83 -1.98 32.75
N MET A 520 -2.93 -2.21 32.03
CA MET A 520 -3.97 -1.20 31.80
C MET A 520 -4.71 -0.85 33.11
N ALA A 521 -5.02 -1.83 33.95
CA ALA A 521 -5.66 -1.62 35.25
C ALA A 521 -4.79 -0.77 36.17
N ARG A 522 -3.51 -1.15 36.35
CA ARG A 522 -2.56 -0.37 37.16
C ARG A 522 -2.39 1.07 36.69
N PHE A 523 -2.36 1.27 35.38
CA PHE A 523 -2.30 2.61 34.81
C PHE A 523 -3.57 3.42 35.14
N THR A 524 -4.74 2.80 35.04
CA THR A 524 -6.03 3.43 35.33
C THR A 524 -6.12 3.83 36.79
N GLU A 525 -5.79 2.92 37.71
CA GLU A 525 -5.71 3.20 39.16
C GLU A 525 -4.76 4.36 39.47
N GLY A 526 -3.56 4.33 38.89
CA GLY A 526 -2.57 5.40 39.09
C GLY A 526 -3.00 6.75 38.54
N LEU A 527 -3.77 6.76 37.44
CA LEU A 527 -4.36 7.97 36.86
C LEU A 527 -5.49 8.51 37.74
N GLU A 528 -6.42 7.68 38.19
CA GLU A 528 -7.53 8.10 39.05
C GLU A 528 -7.01 8.69 40.37
N ALA A 529 -6.06 8.03 41.03
CA ALA A 529 -5.41 8.57 42.22
C ALA A 529 -4.69 9.91 41.96
N PHE A 530 -4.20 10.14 40.73
CA PHE A 530 -3.66 11.45 40.35
C PHE A 530 -4.75 12.50 40.12
N LYS A 531 -5.88 12.13 39.50
CA LYS A 531 -7.02 13.03 39.27
C LYS A 531 -7.59 13.52 40.59
N GLU A 532 -7.82 12.62 41.56
CA GLU A 532 -8.31 12.96 42.90
C GLU A 532 -7.40 14.00 43.59
N ARG A 533 -6.09 13.73 43.62
CA ARG A 533 -5.11 14.67 44.22
C ARG A 533 -5.01 16.00 43.47
N ALA A 534 -5.21 16.00 42.15
CA ALA A 534 -5.13 17.20 41.35
C ALA A 534 -6.38 18.06 41.53
N ARG A 535 -7.58 17.46 41.50
CA ARG A 535 -8.86 18.13 41.75
C ARG A 535 -8.93 18.72 43.16
N ALA A 536 -8.43 18.00 44.16
CA ALA A 536 -8.32 18.52 45.52
C ALA A 536 -7.46 19.80 45.65
N LYS A 537 -6.57 20.07 44.67
CA LYS A 537 -5.69 21.26 44.67
C LYS A 537 -6.13 22.35 43.68
N LEU A 538 -6.72 21.97 42.56
CA LEU A 538 -7.00 22.86 41.42
C LEU A 538 -8.50 23.11 41.19
N GLY A 539 -9.37 22.44 41.94
CA GLY A 539 -10.82 22.44 41.71
C GLY A 539 -11.26 21.44 40.64
N ASP A 540 -12.58 21.31 40.46
CA ASP A 540 -13.20 20.35 39.53
C ASP A 540 -13.29 20.83 38.07
N ASP A 541 -12.89 22.08 37.79
CA ASP A 541 -13.01 22.70 36.47
C ASP A 541 -12.05 22.13 35.41
N ILE A 542 -11.01 21.40 35.83
CA ILE A 542 -10.03 20.80 34.92
C ILE A 542 -10.54 19.50 34.28
N SER A 543 -10.44 19.40 32.96
CA SER A 543 -10.94 18.23 32.25
C SER A 543 -10.10 16.97 32.50
N ASP A 544 -10.74 15.80 32.46
CA ASP A 544 -10.07 14.49 32.51
C ASP A 544 -8.93 14.36 31.47
N ARG A 545 -9.11 15.02 30.32
CA ARG A 545 -8.14 15.02 29.24
C ARG A 545 -6.88 15.80 29.62
N GLU A 546 -7.03 16.97 30.21
CA GLU A 546 -5.91 17.79 30.67
C GLU A 546 -5.17 17.11 31.83
N LEU A 547 -5.90 16.51 32.77
CA LEU A 547 -5.31 15.72 33.86
C LEU A 547 -4.49 14.54 33.33
N LEU A 548 -4.99 13.81 32.32
CA LEU A 548 -4.22 12.76 31.64
C LEU A 548 -2.94 13.31 30.99
N GLU A 549 -3.04 14.45 30.30
CA GLU A 549 -1.88 15.09 29.69
C GLU A 549 -0.82 15.47 30.75
N HIS A 550 -1.23 16.10 31.85
CA HIS A 550 -0.32 16.42 32.97
C HIS A 550 0.28 15.17 33.61
N TYR A 551 -0.53 14.13 33.85
CA TYR A 551 -0.07 12.86 34.41
C TYR A 551 1.06 12.28 33.55
N CYS A 552 0.84 12.24 32.23
CA CYS A 552 1.79 11.69 31.27
C CYS A 552 3.02 12.58 31.09
N THR A 553 2.88 13.91 31.05
CA THR A 553 4.01 14.84 30.92
C THR A 553 4.98 14.75 32.10
N LYS A 554 4.47 14.52 33.31
CA LYS A 554 5.32 14.33 34.51
C LYS A 554 6.06 12.99 34.52
N ARG A 555 5.50 11.95 33.87
CA ARG A 555 6.00 10.57 33.95
C ARG A 555 6.63 10.03 32.67
N MET A 556 6.58 10.77 31.56
CA MET A 556 7.29 10.39 30.34
C MET A 556 8.81 10.41 30.54
N SER A 557 9.49 9.45 29.91
CA SER A 557 10.95 9.30 29.97
C SER A 557 11.53 9.05 28.57
N THR A 558 12.83 9.26 28.42
CA THR A 558 13.56 8.81 27.22
C THR A 558 13.65 7.29 27.20
N ALA A 559 13.53 6.69 26.02
CA ALA A 559 13.60 5.26 25.80
C ALA A 559 15.00 4.86 25.29
N CYS A 560 15.60 3.86 25.93
CA CYS A 560 16.85 3.25 25.52
C CYS A 560 16.73 1.72 25.64
N ILE A 561 17.57 1.00 24.92
CA ILE A 561 17.76 -0.45 25.11
C ILE A 561 18.97 -0.64 26.01
N GLU A 562 18.84 -1.38 27.10
CA GLU A 562 19.95 -1.69 27.99
C GLU A 562 20.52 -3.07 27.63
N GLY A 563 21.83 -3.11 27.31
CA GLY A 563 22.56 -4.35 27.11
C GLY A 563 22.85 -5.07 28.43
N ARG A 564 23.36 -6.30 28.34
CA ARG A 564 23.70 -7.13 29.51
C ARG A 564 24.69 -6.46 30.47
N ASN A 565 25.53 -5.56 29.96
CA ASN A 565 26.58 -4.87 30.72
C ASN A 565 26.11 -3.48 31.23
N GLY A 566 24.82 -3.15 31.12
CA GLY A 566 24.28 -1.83 31.48
C GLY A 566 24.52 -0.73 30.43
N THR A 567 25.25 -1.02 29.35
CA THR A 567 25.44 -0.09 28.21
C THR A 567 24.11 0.23 27.55
N LYS A 568 23.85 1.52 27.31
CA LYS A 568 22.64 1.98 26.64
C LYS A 568 22.83 2.07 25.13
N TYR A 569 21.85 1.58 24.41
CA TYR A 569 21.76 1.64 22.96
C TYR A 569 20.50 2.41 22.55
N SER A 570 20.53 2.98 21.34
CA SER A 570 19.37 3.63 20.76
C SER A 570 18.19 2.67 20.63
N HIS A 571 16.98 3.17 20.87
CA HIS A 571 15.75 2.40 20.67
C HIS A 571 15.35 2.28 19.19
N ALA A 572 15.86 3.19 18.35
CA ALA A 572 15.59 3.23 16.92
C ALA A 572 16.35 2.13 16.16
N ILE A 573 15.73 1.54 15.14
CA ILE A 573 16.43 0.71 14.14
C ILE A 573 17.46 1.56 13.36
N PRO A 574 18.50 0.96 12.75
CA PRO A 574 19.60 1.68 12.10
C PRO A 574 19.15 2.79 11.11
N ASN A 575 18.10 2.56 10.34
CA ASN A 575 17.58 3.52 9.36
C ASN A 575 17.09 4.84 9.99
N PHE A 576 16.67 4.83 11.26
CA PHE A 576 16.25 6.03 12.00
C PHE A 576 17.39 6.68 12.80
N GLN A 577 18.58 6.07 12.82
CA GLN A 577 19.74 6.58 13.57
C GLN A 577 20.54 7.65 12.80
N SER A 578 20.11 7.99 11.57
CA SER A 578 20.73 9.05 10.79
C SER A 578 20.42 10.44 11.36
N ARG A 579 21.28 11.43 11.03
CA ARG A 579 21.08 12.85 11.41
C ARG A 579 19.78 13.47 10.88
N GLN A 580 19.14 12.79 9.93
CA GLN A 580 17.84 13.15 9.38
C GLN A 580 16.76 13.27 10.45
N PHE A 581 16.86 12.49 11.54
CA PHE A 581 15.79 12.37 12.53
C PHE A 581 16.26 12.66 13.96
N PRO A 582 15.36 13.15 14.83
CA PRO A 582 15.59 13.14 16.26
C PRO A 582 15.94 11.75 16.80
N GLN A 583 16.99 11.68 17.61
CA GLN A 583 17.48 10.42 18.19
C GLN A 583 16.80 10.05 19.51
N VAL A 584 16.15 11.02 20.16
CA VAL A 584 15.38 10.80 21.40
C VAL A 584 14.01 10.21 21.10
N TRP A 585 13.74 9.05 21.69
CA TRP A 585 12.43 8.39 21.65
C TRP A 585 11.79 8.45 23.03
N ILE A 586 10.46 8.60 23.08
CA ILE A 586 9.73 8.84 24.33
C ILE A 586 8.96 7.59 24.74
N LYS A 587 9.27 7.08 25.93
CA LYS A 587 8.45 6.08 26.62
C LYS A 587 7.26 6.78 27.25
N THR A 588 6.06 6.47 26.76
CA THR A 588 4.82 7.03 27.31
C THR A 588 4.32 6.17 28.47
N PRO A 589 3.87 6.78 29.58
CA PRO A 589 3.26 6.04 30.68
C PRO A 589 1.84 5.55 30.35
N ALA A 590 1.23 6.05 29.27
CA ALA A 590 -0.13 5.69 28.87
C ALA A 590 -0.22 4.21 28.43
N GLN A 591 -1.16 3.46 29.01
CA GLN A 591 -1.41 2.04 28.72
C GLN A 591 -2.86 1.87 28.25
N TYR A 592 -3.13 2.10 26.96
CA TYR A 592 -4.48 2.01 26.39
C TYR A 592 -4.48 1.13 25.14
N PHE A 593 -5.65 0.63 24.74
CA PHE A 593 -5.87 -0.07 23.46
C PHE A 593 -5.04 -1.35 23.26
N GLY A 594 -4.51 -1.95 24.33
CA GLY A 594 -3.58 -3.07 24.26
C GLY A 594 -2.15 -2.69 23.85
N GLU A 595 -1.88 -1.43 23.53
CA GLU A 595 -0.53 -0.91 23.20
C GLU A 595 0.25 -0.61 24.49
N THR A 596 0.70 -1.66 25.18
CA THR A 596 1.39 -1.50 26.47
C THR A 596 2.89 -1.24 26.34
N GLN A 597 3.48 -0.51 27.29
CA GLN A 597 4.89 -0.09 27.28
C GLN A 597 5.27 0.70 26.01
N LYS A 598 4.33 1.50 25.50
CA LYS A 598 4.51 2.20 24.23
C LYS A 598 5.67 3.20 24.28
N VAL A 599 6.46 3.17 23.21
CA VAL A 599 7.53 4.12 22.90
C VAL A 599 7.16 4.83 21.59
N VAL A 600 7.42 6.14 21.53
CA VAL A 600 7.10 6.98 20.38
C VAL A 600 8.32 7.78 19.95
N GLY A 601 8.75 7.60 18.71
CA GLY A 601 9.69 8.45 17.99
C GLY A 601 8.97 9.51 17.18
N PHE A 602 9.65 10.63 16.91
CA PHE A 602 9.09 11.77 16.20
C PHE A 602 9.95 12.18 14.98
N PRO A 603 10.07 11.35 13.93
CA PRO A 603 10.87 11.66 12.76
C PRO A 603 10.58 13.02 12.13
N VAL A 604 9.28 13.38 12.02
CA VAL A 604 8.86 14.67 11.47
C VAL A 604 7.92 15.37 12.44
N LEU A 605 8.34 16.55 12.86
CA LEU A 605 7.58 17.52 13.64
C LEU A 605 7.75 18.91 13.05
N ARG A 606 6.89 19.83 13.49
CA ARG A 606 7.11 21.26 13.29
C ARG A 606 8.51 21.65 13.71
N LYS A 607 9.15 22.51 12.91
CA LYS A 607 10.56 22.89 13.08
C LYS A 607 10.90 23.30 14.52
N LYS A 608 10.04 24.11 15.15
CA LYS A 608 10.21 24.57 16.55
C LYS A 608 10.36 23.45 17.60
N TYR A 609 9.81 22.27 17.36
CA TYR A 609 9.95 21.11 18.24
C TYR A 609 11.04 20.14 17.77
N ARG A 610 11.26 20.05 16.45
CA ARG A 610 12.25 19.18 15.83
C ARG A 610 13.69 19.64 16.12
N ASP A 611 13.95 20.94 15.98
CA ASP A 611 15.28 21.54 16.20
C ASP A 611 15.87 21.25 17.59
N PRO A 612 15.16 21.52 18.71
CA PRO A 612 15.69 21.18 20.03
C PRO A 612 15.84 19.67 20.24
N LEU A 613 14.96 18.84 19.66
CA LEU A 613 15.06 17.38 19.78
C LEU A 613 16.25 16.79 19.03
N LYS A 614 16.60 17.32 17.84
CA LYS A 614 17.77 16.86 17.08
C LYS A 614 19.11 17.17 17.77
N LYS A 615 19.13 18.14 18.69
CA LYS A 615 20.33 18.48 19.49
C LYS A 615 20.59 17.50 20.63
N LEU A 616 19.59 16.70 21.01
CA LEU A 616 19.71 15.74 22.10
C LEU A 616 20.28 14.41 21.60
N ALA A 617 21.21 13.84 22.37
CA ALA A 617 21.64 12.46 22.18
C ALA A 617 20.52 11.49 22.55
N PHE A 618 20.57 10.26 22.04
CA PHE A 618 19.48 9.27 22.15
C PHE A 618 19.09 8.92 23.59
N ASP A 619 20.00 9.09 24.56
CA ASP A 619 19.83 8.77 25.98
C ASP A 619 19.56 9.99 26.87
N GLN A 620 19.59 11.21 26.30
CA GLN A 620 19.35 12.44 27.04
C GLN A 620 17.88 12.66 27.35
N LYS A 621 17.60 13.32 28.48
CA LYS A 621 16.25 13.67 28.91
C LYS A 621 15.80 14.98 28.26
N VAL A 622 14.51 15.04 27.88
CA VAL A 622 13.87 16.29 27.48
C VAL A 622 13.52 17.09 28.74
N HIS A 623 14.22 18.21 28.97
CA HIS A 623 14.02 19.05 30.16
C HIS A 623 13.01 20.18 29.94
N ASP A 624 12.92 20.74 28.73
CA ASP A 624 12.01 21.84 28.41
C ASP A 624 10.53 21.45 28.66
N PRO A 625 9.83 22.11 29.61
CA PRO A 625 8.45 21.82 29.93
C PRO A 625 7.48 21.95 28.74
N GLU A 626 7.68 22.95 27.85
CA GLU A 626 6.79 23.16 26.71
C GLU A 626 6.94 22.01 25.71
N LEU A 627 8.19 21.66 25.38
CA LEU A 627 8.49 20.54 24.50
C LEU A 627 7.97 19.22 25.08
N ARG A 628 8.15 18.95 26.38
CA ARG A 628 7.60 17.75 27.05
C ARG A 628 6.07 17.68 26.91
N ALA A 629 5.36 18.78 27.16
CA ALA A 629 3.91 18.84 27.01
C ALA A 629 3.49 18.62 25.54
N ALA A 630 4.20 19.24 24.60
CA ALA A 630 3.96 19.10 23.17
C ALA A 630 4.16 17.67 22.67
N LEU A 631 5.18 16.96 23.16
CA LEU A 631 5.42 15.54 22.84
C LEU A 631 4.39 14.64 23.48
N THR A 632 4.00 14.91 24.73
CA THR A 632 2.95 14.15 25.43
C THR A 632 1.63 14.18 24.66
N ARG A 633 1.18 15.37 24.23
CA ARG A 633 -0.05 15.54 23.45
C ARG A 633 -0.07 14.71 22.18
N ARG A 634 1.09 14.53 21.55
CA ARG A 634 1.28 13.75 20.32
C ARG A 634 1.37 12.25 20.62
N ALA A 635 2.16 11.86 21.61
CA ALA A 635 2.31 10.48 22.05
C ALA A 635 0.98 9.85 22.48
N LEU A 636 0.11 10.62 23.15
CA LEU A 636 -1.24 10.17 23.54
C LEU A 636 -2.17 9.93 22.34
N LYS A 637 -1.87 10.53 21.19
CA LYS A 637 -2.64 10.39 19.94
C LYS A 637 -1.97 9.43 18.95
N ALA A 638 -0.73 9.00 19.21
CA ALA A 638 0.01 8.06 18.40
C ALA A 638 -0.46 6.63 18.72
N THR A 639 -1.21 6.02 17.80
CA THR A 639 -1.73 4.65 17.90
C THR A 639 -1.86 4.05 16.50
N ILE A 640 -1.75 2.72 16.41
CA ILE A 640 -2.10 1.95 15.21
C ILE A 640 -3.36 1.09 15.40
N GLN A 641 -4.03 1.23 16.55
CA GLN A 641 -5.25 0.50 16.92
C GLN A 641 -6.33 0.40 15.82
N PRO A 642 -6.63 1.44 15.02
CA PRO A 642 -7.64 1.30 13.96
C PRO A 642 -7.26 0.24 12.93
N VAL A 643 -5.99 0.24 12.50
CA VAL A 643 -5.47 -0.74 11.54
C VAL A 643 -5.41 -2.11 12.18
N SER A 644 -4.91 -2.23 13.41
CA SER A 644 -4.88 -3.52 14.14
C SER A 644 -6.28 -4.12 14.33
N THR A 645 -7.28 -3.28 14.60
CA THR A 645 -8.69 -3.69 14.74
C THR A 645 -9.25 -4.20 13.41
N PHE A 646 -9.01 -3.48 12.32
CA PHE A 646 -9.40 -3.91 10.98
C PHE A 646 -8.72 -5.23 10.59
N MET A 647 -7.41 -5.33 10.74
CA MET A 647 -6.65 -6.53 10.41
C MET A 647 -7.05 -7.73 11.26
N SER A 648 -7.38 -7.52 12.54
CA SER A 648 -7.94 -8.57 13.39
C SER A 648 -9.29 -9.03 12.87
N SER A 649 -10.20 -8.09 12.54
CA SER A 649 -11.50 -8.45 11.94
C SER A 649 -11.34 -9.17 10.61
N LEU A 650 -10.37 -8.77 9.79
CA LEU A 650 -10.06 -9.39 8.52
C LEU A 650 -9.65 -10.85 8.72
N ARG A 651 -8.67 -11.11 9.60
CA ARG A 651 -8.16 -12.47 9.89
C ARG A 651 -9.21 -13.43 10.43
N HIS A 652 -10.14 -12.94 11.24
CA HIS A 652 -11.20 -13.78 11.81
C HIS A 652 -12.30 -14.09 10.78
N ARG A 653 -12.52 -13.20 9.80
CA ARG A 653 -13.70 -13.24 8.92
C ARG A 653 -13.42 -13.48 7.46
N THR A 654 -12.18 -13.57 7.03
CA THR A 654 -11.86 -14.00 5.65
C THR A 654 -10.96 -15.22 5.73
N SER A 655 -11.51 -16.41 5.41
CA SER A 655 -10.70 -17.65 5.40
C SER A 655 -9.42 -17.53 4.58
N PRO A 656 -9.37 -16.77 3.46
CA PRO A 656 -8.15 -16.62 2.68
C PRO A 656 -7.06 -15.76 3.32
N SER A 657 -7.36 -14.98 4.37
CA SER A 657 -6.36 -14.17 5.08
C SER A 657 -5.77 -14.87 6.31
N LYS A 658 -6.18 -16.12 6.58
CA LYS A 658 -5.54 -16.95 7.62
C LYS A 658 -4.11 -17.27 7.18
N ARG A 659 -3.15 -17.02 8.07
CA ARG A 659 -1.73 -17.36 7.84
C ARG A 659 -1.58 -18.87 7.67
N ALA A 660 -0.65 -19.29 6.81
CA ALA A 660 -0.11 -20.64 6.84
C ALA A 660 0.48 -20.94 8.23
N GLY A 661 0.52 -22.23 8.60
CA GLY A 661 0.79 -22.77 9.93
C GLY A 661 1.97 -22.17 10.73
N GLY A 662 1.94 -22.43 12.03
CA GLY A 662 2.82 -21.83 13.05
C GLY A 662 4.31 -22.12 12.91
N LYS A 663 5.09 -21.56 13.85
CA LYS A 663 6.56 -21.50 13.96
C LYS A 663 7.31 -22.85 14.03
N GLY A 664 6.89 -23.88 13.29
CA GLY A 664 7.52 -25.20 13.28
C GLY A 664 8.31 -25.44 11.99
N ALA A 665 9.63 -25.28 12.04
CA ALA A 665 10.56 -25.63 10.94
C ALA A 665 10.53 -27.13 10.53
N ARG A 666 9.83 -27.98 11.29
CA ARG A 666 9.75 -29.44 11.08
C ARG A 666 8.60 -29.89 10.19
N THR A 667 7.64 -29.02 9.91
CA THR A 667 6.55 -29.27 8.95
C THR A 667 6.77 -28.35 7.77
N GLY A 668 7.14 -28.89 6.61
CA GLY A 668 7.27 -28.11 5.37
C GLY A 668 6.00 -27.31 5.03
N PRO A 669 6.02 -26.44 4.00
CA PRO A 669 4.89 -25.59 3.67
C PRO A 669 3.61 -26.42 3.46
N ALA A 670 2.70 -26.34 4.43
CA ALA A 670 1.43 -27.05 4.40
C ALA A 670 0.39 -26.22 3.64
N TYR A 671 -0.34 -26.88 2.74
CA TYR A 671 -1.50 -26.32 2.04
C TYR A 671 -2.43 -25.57 2.99
N ILE A 672 -2.74 -24.31 2.68
CA ILE A 672 -3.72 -23.55 3.46
C ILE A 672 -5.11 -23.93 2.94
N ASN A 673 -5.84 -24.78 3.67
CA ASN A 673 -7.17 -25.20 3.25
C ASN A 673 -8.12 -23.98 3.21
N GLY A 674 -8.63 -23.65 2.01
CA GLY A 674 -9.53 -22.51 1.79
C GLY A 674 -8.87 -21.18 1.40
N ALA A 675 -7.56 -21.14 1.12
CA ALA A 675 -6.94 -19.95 0.55
C ALA A 675 -7.22 -19.81 -0.95
N VAL A 676 -7.15 -18.57 -1.43
CA VAL A 676 -7.38 -18.21 -2.82
C VAL A 676 -6.12 -18.56 -3.64
N PHE A 677 -6.32 -19.19 -4.80
CA PHE A 677 -5.23 -19.66 -5.68
C PHE A 677 -4.67 -18.56 -6.61
N ASN A 678 -5.35 -17.43 -6.72
CA ASN A 678 -4.98 -16.31 -7.56
C ASN A 678 -4.83 -15.03 -6.71
N PRO A 679 -3.62 -14.41 -6.64
CA PRO A 679 -3.39 -13.15 -5.93
C PRO A 679 -4.38 -12.03 -6.25
N ALA A 680 -4.81 -11.88 -7.50
CA ALA A 680 -5.78 -10.87 -7.92
C ALA A 680 -7.14 -11.05 -7.21
N VAL A 681 -7.57 -12.30 -7.02
CA VAL A 681 -8.81 -12.61 -6.31
C VAL A 681 -8.66 -12.33 -4.81
N LEU A 682 -7.48 -12.57 -4.22
CA LEU A 682 -7.22 -12.19 -2.83
C LEU A 682 -7.30 -10.68 -2.66
N MET A 683 -6.64 -9.90 -3.53
CA MET A 683 -6.73 -8.44 -3.53
C MET A 683 -8.18 -7.96 -3.62
N ALA A 684 -8.97 -8.56 -4.52
CA ALA A 684 -10.40 -8.27 -4.66
C ALA A 684 -11.18 -8.55 -3.37
N PHE A 685 -10.93 -9.67 -2.69
CA PHE A 685 -11.59 -10.01 -1.43
C PHE A 685 -11.27 -8.98 -0.34
N LEU A 686 -10.01 -8.55 -0.25
CA LEU A 686 -9.56 -7.57 0.73
C LEU A 686 -10.19 -6.20 0.47
N ASN A 687 -10.24 -5.76 -0.79
CA ASN A 687 -10.91 -4.53 -1.20
C ASN A 687 -12.41 -4.56 -0.89
N ILE A 688 -13.10 -5.66 -1.26
CA ILE A 688 -14.52 -5.86 -0.97
C ILE A 688 -14.76 -5.82 0.56
N PHE A 689 -13.94 -6.52 1.33
CA PHE A 689 -14.08 -6.55 2.79
C PHE A 689 -13.85 -5.18 3.41
N ARG A 690 -12.85 -4.41 2.94
CA ARG A 690 -12.57 -3.06 3.42
C ARG A 690 -13.76 -2.11 3.18
N VAL A 691 -14.31 -2.09 1.97
CA VAL A 691 -15.50 -1.27 1.68
C VAL A 691 -16.69 -1.74 2.50
N TYR A 692 -16.88 -3.05 2.67
CA TYR A 692 -17.91 -3.61 3.55
C TYR A 692 -17.76 -3.12 5.00
N TYR A 693 -16.55 -3.26 5.56
CA TYR A 693 -16.17 -2.84 6.90
C TYR A 693 -16.48 -1.35 7.14
N ASN A 694 -16.17 -0.49 6.17
CA ASN A 694 -16.35 0.95 6.29
C ASN A 694 -17.81 1.40 6.18
N TRP A 695 -18.59 0.80 5.28
CA TRP A 695 -19.88 1.36 4.87
C TRP A 695 -21.09 0.56 5.36
N PHE A 696 -20.96 -0.75 5.51
CA PHE A 696 -22.12 -1.64 5.65
C PHE A 696 -22.23 -2.27 7.04
N GLU A 697 -21.18 -2.19 7.85
CA GLU A 697 -21.15 -2.81 9.18
C GLU A 697 -21.04 -1.80 10.31
N ALA A 698 -22.12 -1.67 11.08
CA ALA A 698 -22.10 -0.86 12.30
C ALA A 698 -21.30 -1.59 13.38
N ARG A 699 -20.36 -0.87 14.01
CA ARG A 699 -19.44 -1.42 15.01
C ARG A 699 -19.22 -0.41 16.12
N GLN A 700 -18.95 -0.90 17.32
CA GLN A 700 -18.41 -0.08 18.40
C GLN A 700 -16.98 0.33 18.05
N TYR A 701 -16.64 1.59 18.29
CA TYR A 701 -15.28 2.09 18.13
C TYR A 701 -15.05 3.26 19.07
N LYS A 702 -13.93 3.25 19.80
CA LYS A 702 -13.51 4.33 20.69
C LYS A 702 -12.10 4.75 20.30
N GLY A 703 -11.98 5.89 19.62
CA GLY A 703 -10.68 6.46 19.25
C GLY A 703 -9.94 7.07 20.46
N PRO A 704 -8.62 7.33 20.34
CA PRO A 704 -7.85 8.01 21.37
C PRO A 704 -8.38 9.41 21.65
N GLY A 705 -8.76 9.65 22.91
CA GLY A 705 -9.27 10.96 23.34
C GLY A 705 -10.71 11.26 22.92
N ALA A 706 -11.53 10.23 22.63
CA ALA A 706 -12.96 10.41 22.48
C ALA A 706 -13.56 10.99 23.78
N ALA A 707 -14.13 12.20 23.68
CA ALA A 707 -15.00 12.78 24.72
C ALA A 707 -16.28 11.94 24.88
N ALA A 708 -17.02 12.17 25.96
CA ALA A 708 -18.34 11.58 26.21
C ALA A 708 -19.22 11.59 24.95
N GLY A 709 -19.88 10.46 24.66
CA GLY A 709 -20.72 10.27 23.45
C GLY A 709 -20.48 8.98 22.67
N SER A 710 -19.51 8.15 23.05
CA SER A 710 -19.38 6.77 22.53
C SER A 710 -20.45 5.83 23.07
N GLU A 711 -21.25 6.31 24.02
CA GLU A 711 -22.34 5.59 24.65
C GLU A 711 -23.56 6.49 24.72
N SER A 712 -24.74 5.93 24.49
CA SER A 712 -26.02 6.62 24.63
C SER A 712 -26.75 6.09 25.87
N PRO A 713 -27.44 6.96 26.63
CA PRO A 713 -28.26 6.52 27.73
C PRO A 713 -29.38 5.62 27.20
N VAL A 714 -29.48 4.42 27.78
CA VAL A 714 -30.59 3.51 27.63
C VAL A 714 -31.55 3.79 28.79
N PRO A 715 -32.76 4.28 28.52
CA PRO A 715 -33.73 4.57 29.58
C PRO A 715 -34.09 3.28 30.32
N ALA A 716 -34.40 3.42 31.62
CA ALA A 716 -34.97 2.33 32.40
C ALA A 716 -36.31 1.88 31.79
N GLY A 717 -36.62 0.59 31.88
CA GLY A 717 -37.85 0.01 31.34
C GLY A 717 -38.06 -1.44 31.76
N MET A 718 -38.97 -2.16 31.10
CA MET A 718 -39.14 -3.61 31.31
C MET A 718 -38.41 -4.38 30.20
N SER A 719 -37.80 -5.53 30.54
CA SER A 719 -37.29 -6.49 29.56
C SER A 719 -37.89 -7.87 29.81
N SER A 720 -38.13 -8.64 28.76
CA SER A 720 -38.69 -9.98 28.86
C SER A 720 -37.58 -11.03 28.89
N ILE A 721 -37.49 -11.83 29.96
CA ILE A 721 -36.64 -13.03 30.01
C ILE A 721 -37.54 -14.24 29.76
N ARG A 722 -37.24 -15.02 28.72
CA ARG A 722 -37.98 -16.25 28.44
C ARG A 722 -37.68 -17.30 29.50
N ILE A 723 -38.72 -17.91 30.06
CA ILE A 723 -38.57 -18.99 31.04
C ILE A 723 -38.02 -20.22 30.31
N PRO A 724 -36.87 -20.78 30.73
CA PRO A 724 -36.30 -21.96 30.10
C PRO A 724 -37.32 -23.12 30.03
N GLY A 725 -37.44 -23.76 28.88
CA GLY A 725 -38.37 -24.88 28.67
C GLY A 725 -39.82 -24.49 28.37
N THR A 726 -40.21 -23.21 28.44
CA THR A 726 -41.58 -22.77 28.12
C THR A 726 -41.61 -21.72 27.01
N LYS A 727 -42.81 -21.31 26.57
CA LYS A 727 -43.02 -20.15 25.67
C LYS A 727 -43.28 -18.85 26.44
N GLU A 728 -43.39 -18.94 27.77
CA GLU A 728 -43.71 -17.81 28.62
C GLU A 728 -42.48 -16.94 28.86
N SER A 729 -42.72 -15.65 29.11
CA SER A 729 -41.69 -14.66 29.35
C SER A 729 -41.99 -13.91 30.64
N LEU A 730 -40.99 -13.77 31.50
CA LEU A 730 -41.05 -12.97 32.72
C LEU A 730 -40.60 -11.53 32.37
N GLU A 731 -41.41 -10.54 32.71
CA GLU A 731 -40.95 -9.14 32.66
C GLU A 731 -40.08 -8.82 33.87
N VAL A 732 -38.87 -8.31 33.62
CA VAL A 732 -37.93 -7.87 34.65
C VAL A 732 -37.53 -6.40 34.43
N PRO A 733 -37.29 -5.64 35.51
CA PRO A 733 -36.81 -4.26 35.41
C PRO A 733 -35.44 -4.22 34.72
N LYS A 734 -35.34 -3.42 33.66
CA LYS A 734 -34.11 -3.05 32.98
C LYS A 734 -33.62 -1.73 33.58
N MET A 735 -32.49 -1.78 34.28
CA MET A 735 -31.85 -0.57 34.83
C MET A 735 -31.41 0.38 33.71
N ALA A 736 -31.41 1.69 34.00
CA ALA A 736 -30.81 2.66 33.13
C ALA A 736 -29.30 2.38 33.01
N THR A 737 -28.82 2.23 31.79
CA THR A 737 -27.40 1.94 31.49
C THR A 737 -26.94 2.79 30.33
N THR A 738 -25.64 2.77 30.04
CA THR A 738 -25.10 3.36 28.82
C THR A 738 -24.82 2.24 27.81
N ALA A 739 -25.29 2.40 26.57
CA ALA A 739 -25.04 1.44 25.49
C ALA A 739 -24.09 2.04 24.45
N PRO A 740 -23.13 1.27 23.93
CA PRO A 740 -22.20 1.76 22.92
C PRO A 740 -22.92 2.17 21.64
N VAL A 741 -22.56 3.33 21.10
CA VAL A 741 -23.09 3.85 19.85
C VAL A 741 -22.54 3.04 18.68
N MET A 742 -23.43 2.29 18.01
CA MET A 742 -23.09 1.45 16.87
C MET A 742 -23.17 2.26 15.58
N LEU A 743 -22.01 2.63 15.03
CA LEU A 743 -21.90 3.35 13.76
C LEU A 743 -20.93 2.65 12.82
N THR A 744 -21.10 2.86 11.53
CA THR A 744 -20.10 2.46 10.55
C THR A 744 -18.91 3.43 10.61
N PRO A 745 -17.69 3.00 10.24
CA PRO A 745 -16.57 3.93 10.10
C PRO A 745 -16.86 5.12 9.18
N ALA A 746 -17.59 4.91 8.07
CA ALA A 746 -17.98 5.98 7.15
C ALA A 746 -18.88 7.04 7.80
N MET A 747 -19.80 6.63 8.68
CA MET A 747 -20.64 7.54 9.46
C MET A 747 -19.80 8.36 10.46
N ARG A 748 -18.85 7.71 11.15
CA ARG A 748 -17.95 8.41 12.09
C ARG A 748 -17.02 9.40 11.38
N LEU A 749 -16.58 9.07 10.17
CA LEU A 749 -15.77 9.97 9.34
C LEU A 749 -16.58 11.16 8.80
N GLY A 750 -17.91 11.03 8.70
CA GLY A 750 -18.80 11.98 8.04
C GLY A 750 -18.89 11.78 6.52
N ALA A 751 -18.34 10.69 5.99
CA ALA A 751 -18.46 10.32 4.59
C ALA A 751 -19.88 9.83 4.25
N ASP A 752 -20.59 9.26 5.23
CA ASP A 752 -22.03 8.93 5.18
C ASP A 752 -22.80 9.84 6.15
N PRO A 753 -23.18 11.08 5.74
CA PRO A 753 -23.83 12.03 6.63
C PRO A 753 -25.28 11.63 6.93
N GLU A 754 -25.79 12.12 8.06
CA GLU A 754 -27.21 12.00 8.41
C GLU A 754 -28.12 12.65 7.37
N LYS A 755 -29.28 12.03 7.17
CA LYS A 755 -30.33 12.64 6.36
C LYS A 755 -30.94 13.81 7.14
N PRO A 756 -31.28 14.93 6.48
CA PRO A 756 -31.87 16.12 7.12
C PRO A 756 -33.12 15.83 7.96
N ASN A 757 -33.82 14.75 7.62
CA ASN A 757 -35.11 14.35 8.14
C ASN A 757 -35.08 13.75 9.57
N GLY A 758 -33.96 13.87 10.31
CA GLY A 758 -33.81 13.36 11.67
C GLY A 758 -33.93 11.84 11.83
N ARG A 759 -33.92 11.07 10.74
CA ARG A 759 -34.03 9.60 10.79
C ARG A 759 -32.75 8.98 11.37
N PRO A 760 -32.86 7.90 12.16
CA PRO A 760 -31.70 7.26 12.76
C PRO A 760 -30.70 6.79 11.70
N ARG A 761 -29.40 6.96 11.99
CA ARG A 761 -28.29 6.48 11.15
C ARG A 761 -28.42 4.98 10.89
N LYS A 762 -28.68 4.61 9.64
CA LYS A 762 -28.72 3.22 9.19
C LYS A 762 -27.73 3.03 8.05
N ALA A 763 -26.96 1.95 8.12
CA ALA A 763 -26.02 1.59 7.07
C ALA A 763 -26.75 1.46 5.71
N PRO A 764 -26.11 1.82 4.59
CA PRO A 764 -26.68 1.62 3.27
C PRO A 764 -27.06 0.16 3.01
N ASP A 765 -28.12 -0.08 2.25
CA ASP A 765 -28.49 -1.45 1.81
C ASP A 765 -27.61 -1.85 0.61
N PRO A 766 -26.79 -2.92 0.70
CA PRO A 766 -25.97 -3.39 -0.42
C PRO A 766 -26.76 -3.61 -1.71
N ARG A 767 -28.01 -4.07 -1.62
CA ARG A 767 -28.88 -4.31 -2.79
C ARG A 767 -29.15 -3.04 -3.60
N ARG A 768 -29.25 -1.90 -2.92
CA ARG A 768 -29.50 -0.59 -3.54
C ARG A 768 -28.21 0.05 -4.05
N VAL A 769 -27.06 -0.33 -3.50
CA VAL A 769 -25.76 0.20 -3.91
C VAL A 769 -25.25 -0.53 -5.15
N LEU A 770 -25.25 -1.87 -5.16
CA LEU A 770 -24.49 -2.65 -6.16
C LEU A 770 -24.90 -2.45 -7.63
N TYR A 771 -26.14 -2.07 -7.92
CA TYR A 771 -26.63 -2.00 -9.31
C TYR A 771 -26.60 -0.59 -9.92
N ARG A 772 -26.12 0.40 -9.18
CA ARG A 772 -25.97 1.76 -9.69
C ARG A 772 -24.67 1.93 -10.47
N PRO A 773 -24.62 2.85 -11.45
CA PRO A 773 -23.47 3.01 -12.34
C PRO A 773 -22.32 3.83 -11.70
N TRP A 774 -21.89 3.48 -10.48
CA TRP A 774 -21.00 4.30 -9.62
C TRP A 774 -19.70 4.74 -10.28
N LEU A 775 -19.16 3.95 -11.20
CA LEU A 775 -17.95 4.32 -11.95
C LEU A 775 -18.09 5.66 -12.65
N TYR A 776 -19.30 5.97 -13.12
CA TYR A 776 -19.63 7.17 -13.88
C TYR A 776 -20.19 8.30 -13.01
N HIS A 777 -20.23 8.16 -11.69
CA HIS A 777 -20.88 9.10 -10.78
C HIS A 777 -20.44 10.56 -11.03
N GLY A 778 -21.41 11.46 -11.18
CA GLY A 778 -21.16 12.88 -11.48
C GLY A 778 -20.90 13.20 -12.96
N THR A 779 -20.86 12.21 -13.85
CA THR A 779 -20.64 12.43 -15.30
C THR A 779 -21.95 12.36 -16.11
N PRO A 780 -21.96 12.80 -17.39
CA PRO A 780 -23.11 12.63 -18.28
C PRO A 780 -23.60 11.18 -18.42
N LEU A 781 -22.70 10.20 -18.47
CA LEU A 781 -23.04 8.76 -18.53
C LEU A 781 -23.85 8.30 -17.32
N TRP A 782 -23.57 8.81 -16.12
CA TRP A 782 -24.34 8.48 -14.92
C TRP A 782 -25.81 8.86 -15.08
N ARG A 783 -26.10 10.09 -15.53
CA ARG A 783 -27.48 10.55 -15.76
C ARG A 783 -28.20 9.69 -16.79
N LYS A 784 -27.51 9.32 -17.88
CA LYS A 784 -28.08 8.44 -18.92
C LYS A 784 -28.41 7.05 -18.41
N PHE A 785 -27.55 6.45 -17.58
CA PHE A 785 -27.81 5.13 -17.01
C PHE A 785 -28.85 5.14 -15.90
N GLU A 786 -28.94 6.18 -15.07
CA GLU A 786 -29.96 6.31 -14.01
C GLU A 786 -31.36 6.60 -14.59
N ASN A 787 -31.45 7.37 -15.67
CA ASN A 787 -32.73 7.66 -16.35
C ASN A 787 -33.18 6.54 -17.29
N ARG A 788 -32.36 5.51 -17.49
CA ARG A 788 -32.66 4.39 -18.38
C ARG A 788 -33.78 3.55 -17.84
#